data_AF-A0A8I2G5W1-F1
#
_entry.id   AF-A0A8I2G5W1-F1
#
_cell.length_a   1.000
_cell.length_b   1.000
_cell.length_c   1.000
_cell.angle_alpha   90.00
_cell.angle_beta   90.00
_cell.angle_gamma   90.00
#
_symmetry.space_group_name_H-M   'P 1'
#
loop_
_entity.id
_entity.type
_entity.pdbx_description
1 polymer ?
#
loop_
_entity_poly.entity_id
_entity_poly.type
_entity_poly.pdbx_seq_one_letter_code
_entity_poly.pdbx_strand_id
1 'polypeptide(L)'
;MKLLGLHIVDAFVIVVYIVVILWIGKRAARRTKNTGDFYLAGRKLGKFYQFFLNFGCSTNAEQAVAVSREIYRQGIGGMWIQYLVLFLTPFYWFTTFFFRRVRLITIGDFFTERFKSKFLGGSYAVFILLVSIIGGGVGFMVAAKTMMALTPKTLEECTVQQRENIMEFREYQDLRAKVDAGMTLEETARYQELNEKNKRGELHSFFSYTDPVVFYFGFALIVGIYTMLGGFRAAAITDSIQGILIIIFSLILIPIGLSKIGGFSGLHASVPDFMFELFGSVTMSEYAWYTILAMVLANLVSIVAVASGMQTAGSAKDEMTARFGMIGGMFFKRIIMIFWALAGLLAIGLYAGKLHDPDLIWGFMTRDLLVPGAIGLMLVGILAANMSSLDAASVSYSALFIKNLYEPLRPGRSENHYLVVGKFAIAVTLLGGIAVAMLIDNLLELFKYIISIPAIFGASIWLGFIWRRLTKWAVMLQVIICIVIYAFIPNLFSSLDWARTNEAFLQETHPKTVYVEVAALNEDVAAGRADHIGQIISKQHVIEPTGIFFENVARIDPSDPNSPKIGLGRFHAELWVMSWFGIDFRGCSKSWLVALRFFFDAFFPFVLLFIFSYLTKPVPKKDLDRFFAKMHTPVQPTPEKEKQALEESYKHPEKFEKDKIFPNSNWEFMKPSWYDFLGFFGSWVLVGVIILLLWLMVSIR
;
A
#
# COMPACT_ATOMS: atom_id res chain seq x y z
N MET A 1 24.07 -17.88 25.34
CA MET A 1 24.64 -16.52 25.20
C MET A 1 23.70 -15.67 24.38
N LYS A 2 23.40 -14.44 24.81
CA LYS A 2 22.56 -13.49 24.09
C LYS A 2 23.39 -12.31 23.59
N LEU A 3 23.11 -11.80 22.38
CA LEU A 3 23.70 -10.60 21.80
C LEU A 3 22.54 -9.67 21.41
N LEU A 4 22.49 -8.46 21.98
CA LEU A 4 21.40 -7.49 21.74
C LEU A 4 19.99 -8.07 21.97
N GLY A 5 19.84 -8.92 23.00
CA GLY A 5 18.59 -9.61 23.31
C GLY A 5 18.30 -10.86 22.46
N LEU A 6 19.02 -11.09 21.36
CA LEU A 6 18.87 -12.27 20.50
C LEU A 6 19.76 -13.42 20.92
N HIS A 7 19.36 -14.66 20.63
CA HIS A 7 20.27 -15.79 20.79
C HIS A 7 21.43 -15.68 19.78
N ILE A 8 22.62 -16.17 20.13
CA ILE A 8 23.79 -16.08 19.26
C ILE A 8 23.57 -16.72 17.87
N VAL A 9 22.75 -17.79 17.83
CA VAL A 9 22.35 -18.46 16.59
C VAL A 9 21.50 -17.52 15.73
N ASP A 10 20.56 -16.78 16.32
CA ASP A 10 19.71 -15.83 15.58
C ASP A 10 20.55 -14.72 14.96
N ALA A 11 21.49 -14.16 15.75
CA ALA A 11 22.42 -13.15 15.27
C ALA A 11 23.30 -13.67 14.13
N PHE A 12 23.76 -14.92 14.22
CA PHE A 12 24.54 -15.56 13.16
C PHE A 12 23.74 -15.68 11.85
N VAL A 13 22.46 -16.10 11.90
CA VAL A 13 21.60 -16.17 10.71
C VAL A 13 21.47 -14.79 10.03
N ILE A 14 21.30 -13.73 10.80
CA ILE A 14 21.21 -12.35 10.28
C ILE A 14 22.51 -11.93 9.58
N VAL A 15 23.66 -12.19 10.21
CA VAL A 15 24.97 -11.86 9.63
C VAL A 15 25.22 -12.62 8.34
N VAL A 16 24.93 -13.93 8.30
CA VAL A 16 25.05 -14.76 7.10
C VAL A 16 24.19 -14.20 5.98
N TYR A 17 22.93 -13.84 6.26
CA TYR A 17 22.04 -13.23 5.28
C TYR A 17 22.61 -11.93 4.69
N ILE A 18 23.09 -11.01 5.54
CA ILE A 18 23.69 -9.74 5.09
C ILE A 18 24.90 -10.01 4.18
N VAL A 19 25.78 -10.92 4.56
CA VAL A 19 26.97 -11.29 3.76
C VAL A 19 26.57 -11.86 2.40
N VAL A 20 25.56 -12.73 2.35
CA VAL A 20 25.05 -13.31 1.10
C VAL A 20 24.49 -12.23 0.17
N ILE A 21 23.67 -11.31 0.68
CA ILE A 21 23.09 -10.23 -0.12
C ILE A 21 24.17 -9.30 -0.67
N LEU A 22 25.13 -8.89 0.16
CA LEU A 22 26.25 -8.05 -0.28
C LEU A 22 27.12 -8.76 -1.33
N TRP A 23 27.36 -10.06 -1.17
CA TRP A 23 28.09 -10.88 -2.14
C TRP A 23 27.36 -10.95 -3.49
N ILE A 24 26.02 -11.13 -3.48
CA ILE A 24 25.20 -11.11 -4.69
C ILE A 24 25.29 -9.75 -5.39
N GLY A 25 25.15 -8.65 -4.64
CA GLY A 25 25.29 -7.30 -5.17
C GLY A 25 26.64 -7.09 -5.88
N LYS A 26 27.74 -7.49 -5.22
CA LYS A 26 29.10 -7.42 -5.78
C LYS A 26 29.26 -8.29 -7.03
N ARG A 27 28.68 -9.49 -7.05
CA ARG A 27 28.75 -10.40 -8.21
C ARG A 27 27.94 -9.87 -9.40
N ALA A 28 26.76 -9.31 -9.14
CA ALA A 28 25.90 -8.71 -10.16
C ALA A 28 26.53 -7.46 -10.78
N ALA A 29 27.23 -6.63 -9.99
CA ALA A 29 27.94 -5.44 -10.44
C ALA A 29 28.89 -5.69 -11.63
N ARG A 30 29.53 -6.86 -11.68
CA ARG A 30 30.43 -7.26 -12.79
C ARG A 30 29.73 -7.34 -14.14
N ARG A 31 28.40 -7.42 -14.17
CA ARG A 31 27.58 -7.51 -15.39
C ARG A 31 26.88 -6.19 -15.74
N THR A 32 27.05 -5.14 -14.94
CA THR A 32 26.35 -3.86 -15.12
C THR A 32 27.29 -2.85 -15.76
N LYS A 33 27.18 -2.67 -17.10
CA LYS A 33 28.12 -1.83 -17.86
C LYS A 33 27.53 -0.50 -18.32
N ASN A 34 26.22 -0.43 -18.52
CA ASN A 34 25.52 0.74 -19.04
C ASN A 34 24.22 1.01 -18.29
N THR A 35 23.52 2.09 -18.66
CA THR A 35 22.26 2.50 -18.04
C THR A 35 21.13 1.49 -18.25
N GLY A 36 21.09 0.80 -19.40
CA GLY A 36 20.12 -0.25 -19.69
C GLY A 36 20.31 -1.51 -18.82
N ASP A 37 21.55 -1.87 -18.53
CA ASP A 37 21.88 -2.96 -17.60
C ASP A 37 21.52 -2.58 -16.16
N PHE A 38 21.83 -1.34 -15.75
CA PHE A 38 21.61 -0.88 -14.39
C PHE A 38 20.11 -0.71 -14.09
N TYR A 39 19.33 -0.10 -14.99
CA TYR A 39 17.91 0.20 -14.74
C TYR A 39 16.94 -0.86 -15.24
N LEU A 40 17.28 -1.64 -16.27
CA LEU A 40 16.34 -2.62 -16.86
C LEU A 40 16.91 -4.05 -16.90
N ALA A 41 18.03 -4.31 -16.22
CA ALA A 41 18.71 -5.61 -16.25
C ALA A 41 18.98 -6.12 -17.69
N GLY A 42 19.18 -5.20 -18.63
CA GLY A 42 19.40 -5.50 -20.04
C GLY A 42 18.18 -6.06 -20.77
N ARG A 43 16.97 -5.97 -20.19
CA ARG A 43 15.70 -6.49 -20.74
C ARG A 43 15.70 -8.00 -21.01
N LYS A 44 16.36 -8.76 -20.13
CA LYS A 44 16.59 -10.20 -20.30
C LYS A 44 16.06 -11.04 -19.14
N LEU A 45 15.26 -10.46 -18.23
CA LEU A 45 14.74 -11.21 -17.09
C LEU A 45 13.69 -12.23 -17.56
N GLY A 46 13.90 -13.48 -17.13
CA GLY A 46 13.00 -14.60 -17.38
C GLY A 46 11.84 -14.67 -16.38
N LYS A 47 10.94 -15.64 -16.59
CA LYS A 47 9.70 -15.82 -15.80
C LYS A 47 9.96 -15.97 -14.30
N PHE A 48 11.00 -16.72 -13.91
CA PHE A 48 11.35 -16.94 -12.51
C PHE A 48 11.68 -15.62 -11.77
N TYR A 49 12.61 -14.83 -12.32
CA TYR A 49 12.98 -13.54 -11.73
C TYR A 49 11.82 -12.54 -11.76
N GLN A 50 11.05 -12.52 -12.85
CA GLN A 50 9.89 -11.65 -12.94
C GLN A 50 8.80 -12.02 -11.93
N PHE A 51 8.57 -13.31 -11.66
CA PHE A 51 7.64 -13.76 -10.64
C PHE A 51 8.05 -13.24 -9.26
N PHE A 52 9.29 -13.49 -8.86
CA PHE A 52 9.76 -13.09 -7.52
C PHE A 52 9.91 -11.58 -7.35
N LEU A 53 10.30 -10.86 -8.39
CA LEU A 53 10.37 -9.39 -8.34
C LEU A 53 8.99 -8.77 -8.17
N ASN A 54 7.96 -9.29 -8.87
CA ASN A 54 6.59 -8.82 -8.66
C ASN A 54 6.02 -9.28 -7.31
N PHE A 55 6.35 -10.48 -6.86
CA PHE A 55 5.94 -10.98 -5.54
C PHE A 55 6.56 -10.16 -4.40
N GLY A 56 7.87 -9.90 -4.44
CA GLY A 56 8.65 -9.15 -3.45
C GLY A 56 8.24 -7.68 -3.39
N CYS A 57 8.20 -6.97 -4.53
CA CYS A 57 7.71 -5.58 -4.56
C CYS A 57 6.26 -5.43 -4.09
N SER A 58 5.46 -6.48 -4.23
CA SER A 58 4.08 -6.45 -3.74
C SER A 58 3.97 -6.81 -2.27
N THR A 59 4.98 -7.43 -1.68
CA THR A 59 4.96 -7.99 -0.33
C THR A 59 5.96 -7.27 0.57
N ASN A 60 5.46 -6.46 1.49
CA ASN A 60 6.25 -5.88 2.57
C ASN A 60 5.95 -6.61 3.89
N ALA A 61 6.87 -6.55 4.86
CA ALA A 61 6.65 -7.18 6.16
C ALA A 61 5.53 -6.49 6.94
N GLU A 62 5.36 -5.19 6.69
CA GLU A 62 4.26 -4.40 7.23
C GLU A 62 2.88 -4.99 6.93
N GLN A 63 2.66 -5.51 5.72
CA GLN A 63 1.34 -6.04 5.37
C GLN A 63 1.03 -7.35 6.08
N ALA A 64 2.03 -8.16 6.43
CA ALA A 64 1.79 -9.32 7.28
C ALA A 64 1.25 -8.88 8.64
N VAL A 65 1.87 -7.86 9.24
CA VAL A 65 1.41 -7.25 10.50
C VAL A 65 0.03 -6.61 10.32
N ALA A 66 -0.16 -5.77 9.31
CA ALA A 66 -1.40 -5.05 9.06
C ALA A 66 -2.58 -6.00 8.79
N VAL A 67 -2.37 -7.09 8.04
CA VAL A 67 -3.39 -8.12 7.82
C VAL A 67 -3.77 -8.76 9.15
N SER A 68 -2.82 -9.32 9.90
CA SER A 68 -3.11 -9.99 11.17
C SER A 68 -3.74 -9.04 12.20
N ARG A 69 -3.30 -7.78 12.24
CA ARG A 69 -3.84 -6.70 13.07
C ARG A 69 -5.30 -6.41 12.73
N GLU A 70 -5.63 -6.32 11.45
CA GLU A 70 -7.00 -6.07 11.01
C GLU A 70 -7.91 -7.24 11.36
N ILE A 71 -7.42 -8.47 11.20
CA ILE A 71 -8.17 -9.67 11.57
C ILE A 71 -8.37 -9.76 13.08
N TYR A 72 -7.37 -9.39 13.87
CA TYR A 72 -7.49 -9.33 15.32
C TYR A 72 -8.55 -8.31 15.79
N ARG A 73 -8.73 -7.21 15.04
CA ARG A 73 -9.70 -6.15 15.38
C ARG A 73 -11.13 -6.43 14.92
N GLN A 74 -11.29 -6.94 13.69
CA GLN A 74 -12.61 -7.02 13.03
C GLN A 74 -12.97 -8.44 12.57
N GLY A 75 -12.14 -9.44 12.87
CA GLY A 75 -12.29 -10.78 12.34
C GLY A 75 -11.94 -10.86 10.85
N ILE A 76 -12.33 -11.95 10.19
CA ILE A 76 -11.96 -12.24 8.81
C ILE A 76 -12.50 -11.21 7.81
N GLY A 77 -13.58 -10.49 8.15
CA GLY A 77 -14.13 -9.41 7.32
C GLY A 77 -13.11 -8.28 7.05
N GLY A 78 -12.14 -8.09 7.94
CA GLY A 78 -11.01 -7.17 7.74
C GLY A 78 -10.15 -7.48 6.51
N MET A 79 -10.22 -8.71 5.98
CA MET A 79 -9.49 -9.11 4.77
C MET A 79 -9.88 -8.32 3.52
N TRP A 80 -11.11 -7.79 3.44
CA TRP A 80 -11.57 -7.11 2.23
C TRP A 80 -10.77 -5.86 1.89
N ILE A 81 -10.29 -5.13 2.91
CA ILE A 81 -9.40 -3.97 2.74
C ILE A 81 -8.09 -4.43 2.08
N GLN A 82 -7.54 -5.54 2.56
CA GLN A 82 -6.27 -6.08 2.07
C GLN A 82 -6.42 -6.73 0.69
N TYR A 83 -7.63 -7.22 0.37
CA TYR A 83 -8.00 -7.82 -0.92
C TYR A 83 -8.52 -6.81 -1.96
N LEU A 84 -8.51 -5.50 -1.70
CA LEU A 84 -8.82 -4.51 -2.74
C LEU A 84 -8.00 -4.75 -4.02
N VAL A 85 -6.72 -5.07 -3.86
CA VAL A 85 -5.80 -5.33 -4.98
C VAL A 85 -6.04 -6.70 -5.65
N LEU A 86 -6.75 -7.63 -5.00
CA LEU A 86 -7.16 -8.90 -5.60
C LEU A 86 -7.98 -8.66 -6.86
N PHE A 87 -8.98 -7.76 -6.77
CA PHE A 87 -9.85 -7.38 -7.89
C PHE A 87 -9.14 -6.55 -8.97
N LEU A 88 -8.01 -5.93 -8.65
CA LEU A 88 -7.18 -5.18 -9.59
C LEU A 88 -6.25 -6.10 -10.40
N THR A 89 -5.89 -7.27 -9.84
CA THR A 89 -4.93 -8.21 -10.44
C THR A 89 -5.22 -8.52 -11.91
N PRO A 90 -6.46 -8.83 -12.33
CA PRO A 90 -6.77 -9.14 -13.72
C PRO A 90 -6.40 -8.00 -14.69
N PHE A 91 -6.54 -6.74 -14.27
CA PHE A 91 -6.24 -5.58 -15.11
C PHE A 91 -4.74 -5.39 -15.36
N TYR A 92 -3.88 -5.93 -14.49
CA TYR A 92 -2.44 -5.92 -14.72
C TYR A 92 -2.00 -6.72 -15.96
N TRP A 93 -2.85 -7.62 -16.48
CA TRP A 93 -2.63 -8.30 -17.74
C TRP A 93 -2.42 -7.31 -18.90
N PHE A 94 -3.19 -6.22 -18.91
CA PHE A 94 -3.15 -5.18 -19.94
C PHE A 94 -2.09 -4.11 -19.63
N THR A 95 -2.00 -3.64 -18.39
CA THR A 95 -1.06 -2.56 -18.05
C THR A 95 0.39 -2.99 -18.21
N THR A 96 0.72 -4.22 -17.81
CA THR A 96 2.06 -4.79 -17.96
C THR A 96 2.45 -4.91 -19.44
N PHE A 97 1.48 -5.26 -20.28
CA PHE A 97 1.65 -5.30 -21.73
C PHE A 97 1.96 -3.91 -22.30
N PHE A 98 1.20 -2.88 -21.91
CA PHE A 98 1.45 -1.51 -22.34
C PHE A 98 2.86 -1.06 -21.97
N PHE A 99 3.26 -1.28 -20.71
CA PHE A 99 4.57 -0.91 -20.21
C PHE A 99 5.71 -1.63 -20.92
N ARG A 100 5.58 -2.93 -21.18
CA ARG A 100 6.60 -3.69 -21.90
C ARG A 100 6.77 -3.19 -23.34
N ARG A 101 5.67 -2.89 -24.03
CA ARG A 101 5.66 -2.50 -25.46
C ARG A 101 6.08 -1.06 -25.72
N VAL A 102 5.87 -0.11 -24.81
CA VAL A 102 6.39 1.25 -25.06
C VAL A 102 7.91 1.34 -24.98
N ARG A 103 8.59 0.32 -24.46
CA ARG A 103 10.05 0.24 -24.40
C ARG A 103 10.68 1.44 -23.69
N LEU A 104 9.98 2.00 -22.70
CA LEU A 104 10.44 3.12 -21.90
C LEU A 104 11.08 2.64 -20.60
N ILE A 105 11.85 3.52 -19.95
CA ILE A 105 12.43 3.23 -18.64
C ILE A 105 11.51 3.77 -17.55
N THR A 106 10.95 4.97 -17.74
CA THR A 106 10.15 5.66 -16.72
C THR A 106 8.81 6.13 -17.27
N ILE A 107 7.82 6.28 -16.38
CA ILE A 107 6.53 6.89 -16.73
C ILE A 107 6.71 8.38 -17.12
N GLY A 108 7.76 9.06 -16.64
CA GLY A 108 8.10 10.40 -17.11
C GLY A 108 8.48 10.43 -18.59
N ASP A 109 9.15 9.38 -19.09
CA ASP A 109 9.47 9.24 -20.51
C ASP A 109 8.19 9.06 -21.33
N PHE A 110 7.16 8.42 -20.77
CA PHE A 110 5.88 8.25 -21.43
C PHE A 110 5.24 9.60 -21.72
N PHE A 111 5.23 10.52 -20.75
CA PHE A 111 4.71 11.88 -21.00
C PHE A 111 5.52 12.63 -22.06
N THR A 112 6.85 12.44 -22.05
CA THR A 112 7.75 13.06 -23.03
C THR A 112 7.54 12.51 -24.43
N GLU A 113 7.33 11.20 -24.59
CA GLU A 113 7.15 10.56 -25.88
C GLU A 113 5.73 10.76 -26.44
N ARG A 114 4.69 10.60 -25.60
CA ARG A 114 3.26 10.67 -25.95
C ARG A 114 2.75 12.09 -26.19
N PHE A 115 3.26 13.08 -25.43
CA PHE A 115 2.79 14.47 -25.51
C PHE A 115 3.87 15.46 -25.97
N LYS A 116 5.07 14.99 -26.32
CA LYS A 116 6.23 15.82 -26.70
C LYS A 116 6.54 16.90 -25.67
N SER A 117 6.33 16.59 -24.39
CA SER A 117 6.50 17.56 -23.31
C SER A 117 7.43 17.06 -22.22
N LYS A 118 8.64 17.63 -22.19
CA LYS A 118 9.59 17.46 -21.09
C LYS A 118 9.04 18.00 -19.76
N PHE A 119 8.22 19.05 -19.82
CA PHE A 119 7.59 19.63 -18.63
C PHE A 119 6.68 18.63 -17.91
N LEU A 120 5.77 17.93 -18.62
CA LEU A 120 4.92 16.93 -17.97
C LEU A 120 5.74 15.76 -17.41
N GLY A 121 6.75 15.30 -18.16
CA GLY A 121 7.65 14.24 -17.67
C GLY A 121 8.40 14.66 -16.41
N GLY A 122 8.91 15.90 -16.39
CA GLY A 122 9.59 16.48 -15.23
C GLY A 122 8.66 16.75 -14.04
N SER A 123 7.43 17.24 -14.28
CA SER A 123 6.46 17.49 -13.21
C SER A 123 6.01 16.19 -12.54
N TYR A 124 5.75 15.14 -13.34
CA TYR A 124 5.51 13.80 -12.82
C TYR A 124 6.71 13.29 -12.01
N ALA A 125 7.94 13.48 -12.52
CA ALA A 125 9.15 13.06 -11.83
C ALA A 125 9.33 13.77 -10.48
N VAL A 126 9.23 15.10 -10.41
CA VAL A 126 9.31 15.86 -9.15
C VAL A 126 8.26 15.39 -8.17
N PHE A 127 7.01 15.26 -8.63
CA PHE A 127 5.90 14.85 -7.78
C PHE A 127 6.12 13.47 -7.17
N ILE A 128 6.45 12.47 -7.99
CA ILE A 128 6.71 11.11 -7.51
C ILE A 128 7.95 11.05 -6.63
N LEU A 129 9.00 11.82 -6.91
CA LEU A 129 10.20 11.85 -6.07
C LEU A 129 9.90 12.42 -4.67
N LEU A 130 9.07 13.47 -4.57
CA LEU A 130 8.64 14.01 -3.27
C LEU A 130 7.82 12.98 -2.48
N VAL A 131 6.84 12.35 -3.14
CA VAL A 131 6.01 11.29 -2.53
C VAL A 131 6.87 10.08 -2.14
N SER A 132 7.91 9.77 -2.91
CA SER A 132 8.79 8.64 -2.63
C SER A 132 9.62 8.81 -1.35
N ILE A 133 10.04 10.04 -1.03
CA ILE A 133 10.77 10.34 0.19
C ILE A 133 9.87 10.09 1.40
N ILE A 134 8.60 10.49 1.30
CA ILE A 134 7.57 10.21 2.30
C ILE A 134 7.36 8.70 2.48
N GLY A 135 7.13 7.97 1.39
CA GLY A 135 6.93 6.51 1.43
C GLY A 135 8.16 5.74 1.92
N GLY A 136 9.37 6.21 1.59
CA GLY A 136 10.62 5.65 2.09
C GLY A 136 10.75 5.78 3.60
N GLY A 137 10.33 6.92 4.17
CA GLY A 137 10.32 7.13 5.62
C GLY A 137 9.43 6.13 6.35
N VAL A 138 8.22 5.89 5.84
CA VAL A 138 7.33 4.83 6.35
C VAL A 138 8.03 3.47 6.36
N GLY A 139 8.68 3.10 5.25
CA GLY A 139 9.41 1.83 5.16
C GLY A 139 10.51 1.67 6.21
N PHE A 140 11.27 2.75 6.49
CA PHE A 140 12.27 2.75 7.56
C PHE A 140 11.64 2.61 8.94
N MET A 141 10.64 3.43 9.27
CA MET A 141 9.96 3.41 10.57
C MET A 141 9.42 2.02 10.89
N VAL A 142 8.77 1.38 9.92
CA VAL A 142 8.19 0.05 10.11
C VAL A 142 9.27 -1.01 10.29
N ALA A 143 10.34 -0.96 9.50
CA ALA A 143 11.46 -1.88 9.66
C ALA A 143 12.09 -1.77 11.07
N ALA A 144 12.30 -0.55 11.58
CA ALA A 144 12.82 -0.35 12.93
C ALA A 144 11.85 -0.79 14.01
N LYS A 145 10.56 -0.40 13.94
CA LYS A 145 9.56 -0.82 14.93
C LYS A 145 9.45 -2.34 15.02
N THR A 146 9.51 -3.03 13.87
CA THR A 146 9.48 -4.49 13.85
C THR A 146 10.73 -5.10 14.48
N MET A 147 11.91 -4.55 14.19
CA MET A 147 13.17 -4.97 14.82
C MET A 147 13.15 -4.74 16.33
N MET A 148 12.61 -3.59 16.77
CA MET A 148 12.49 -3.23 18.18
C MET A 148 11.58 -4.20 18.94
N ALA A 149 10.42 -4.54 18.37
CA ALA A 149 9.47 -5.49 18.96
C ALA A 149 10.06 -6.91 19.16
N LEU A 150 11.07 -7.27 18.36
CA LEU A 150 11.76 -8.56 18.42
C LEU A 150 13.03 -8.52 19.29
N THR A 151 13.48 -7.34 19.70
CA THR A 151 14.61 -7.15 20.63
C THR A 151 14.24 -6.31 21.86
N PRO A 152 13.14 -6.63 22.58
CA PRO A 152 12.76 -5.87 23.76
C PRO A 152 13.71 -6.17 24.92
N LYS A 153 14.00 -5.15 25.71
CA LYS A 153 14.68 -5.27 27.00
C LYS A 153 13.72 -5.90 28.02
N THR A 154 14.22 -6.77 28.88
CA THR A 154 13.45 -7.20 30.04
C THR A 154 13.36 -6.06 31.06
N LEU A 155 12.35 -6.09 31.96
CA LEU A 155 12.18 -5.05 32.97
C LEU A 155 13.42 -4.88 33.87
N GLU A 156 14.19 -5.96 34.07
CA GLU A 156 15.45 -5.97 34.82
C GLU A 156 16.58 -5.22 34.10
N GLU A 157 16.59 -5.25 32.77
CA GLU A 157 17.59 -4.63 31.91
C GLU A 157 17.25 -3.18 31.54
N CYS A 158 16.02 -2.72 31.86
CA CYS A 158 15.58 -1.35 31.68
C CYS A 158 16.16 -0.41 32.75
N THR A 159 16.43 0.85 32.37
CA THR A 159 16.74 1.90 33.36
C THR A 159 15.52 2.19 34.24
N VAL A 160 15.73 2.86 35.38
CA VAL A 160 14.64 3.23 36.31
C VAL A 160 13.54 4.02 35.59
N GLN A 161 13.92 5.04 34.82
CA GLN A 161 13.00 5.85 34.03
C GLN A 161 12.26 5.05 32.95
N GLN A 162 12.94 4.10 32.27
CA GLN A 162 12.31 3.23 31.28
C GLN A 162 11.29 2.29 31.93
N ARG A 163 11.62 1.77 33.11
CA ARG A 163 10.72 0.90 33.87
C ARG A 163 9.49 1.67 34.33
N GLU A 164 9.66 2.88 34.87
CA GLU A 164 8.55 3.77 35.25
C GLU A 164 7.64 4.06 34.08
N ASN A 165 8.19 4.41 32.91
CA ASN A 165 7.38 4.68 31.72
C ASN A 165 6.55 3.46 31.25
N ILE A 166 7.14 2.24 31.28
CA ILE A 166 6.39 1.01 30.98
C ILE A 166 5.27 0.79 32.00
N MET A 167 5.52 1.09 33.28
CA MET A 167 4.52 0.97 34.34
C MET A 167 3.40 2.00 34.18
N GLU A 168 3.73 3.26 33.85
CA GLU A 168 2.75 4.31 33.52
C GLU A 168 1.92 3.93 32.29
N PHE A 169 2.52 3.30 31.26
CA PHE A 169 1.77 2.80 30.12
C PHE A 169 0.81 1.67 30.51
N ARG A 170 1.22 0.75 31.40
CA ARG A 170 0.32 -0.31 31.92
C ARG A 170 -0.83 0.28 32.73
N GLU A 171 -0.53 1.21 33.62
CA GLU A 171 -1.51 1.96 34.41
C GLU A 171 -2.52 2.68 33.51
N TYR A 172 -2.03 3.35 32.45
CA TYR A 172 -2.88 3.99 31.45
C TYR A 172 -3.86 3.00 30.81
N GLN A 173 -3.40 1.80 30.44
CA GLN A 173 -4.25 0.77 29.84
C GLN A 173 -5.28 0.24 30.83
N ASP A 174 -4.86 -0.02 32.08
CA ASP A 174 -5.76 -0.50 33.14
C ASP A 174 -6.86 0.52 33.43
N LEU A 175 -6.52 1.81 33.48
CA LEU A 175 -7.48 2.89 33.63
C LEU A 175 -8.39 3.03 32.41
N ARG A 176 -7.82 2.92 31.20
CA ARG A 176 -8.58 2.98 29.95
C ARG A 176 -9.66 1.88 29.88
N ALA A 177 -9.34 0.67 30.34
CA ALA A 177 -10.30 -0.44 30.39
C ALA A 177 -11.45 -0.21 31.38
N LYS A 178 -11.26 0.65 32.38
CA LYS A 178 -12.28 1.01 33.38
C LYS A 178 -13.17 2.18 32.95
N VAL A 179 -12.86 2.88 31.86
CA VAL A 179 -13.61 4.06 31.40
C VAL A 179 -15.11 3.76 31.27
N ASP A 180 -15.47 2.60 30.71
CA ASP A 180 -16.86 2.19 30.51
C ASP A 180 -17.51 1.63 31.78
N ALA A 181 -16.71 1.15 32.75
CA ALA A 181 -17.16 0.57 34.02
C ALA A 181 -17.41 1.63 35.12
N GLY A 182 -17.06 2.90 34.85
CA GLY A 182 -17.09 3.99 35.82
C GLY A 182 -15.81 4.08 36.64
N MET A 183 -15.16 5.25 36.60
CA MET A 183 -13.91 5.53 37.31
C MET A 183 -14.14 6.43 38.52
N THR A 184 -13.29 6.32 39.54
CA THR A 184 -13.25 7.31 40.62
C THR A 184 -12.72 8.66 40.10
N LEU A 185 -12.93 9.75 40.86
CA LEU A 185 -12.42 11.08 40.51
C LEU A 185 -10.88 11.09 40.37
N GLU A 186 -10.18 10.35 41.21
CA GLU A 186 -8.71 10.22 41.19
C GLU A 186 -8.23 9.41 39.98
N GLU A 187 -8.88 8.28 39.69
CA GLU A 187 -8.62 7.49 38.48
C GLU A 187 -8.89 8.28 37.20
N THR A 188 -9.92 9.13 37.20
CA THR A 188 -10.25 10.00 36.05
C THR A 188 -9.16 11.04 35.81
N ALA A 189 -8.68 11.70 36.87
CA ALA A 189 -7.60 12.68 36.76
C ALA A 189 -6.29 12.04 36.30
N ARG A 190 -5.94 10.87 36.86
CA ARG A 190 -4.75 10.10 36.47
C ARG A 190 -4.85 9.57 35.04
N TYR A 191 -6.02 9.08 34.64
CA TYR A 191 -6.29 8.68 33.26
C TYR A 191 -6.11 9.84 32.31
N GLN A 192 -6.63 11.04 32.63
CA GLN A 192 -6.46 12.21 31.78
C GLN A 192 -4.99 12.61 31.62
N GLU A 193 -4.21 12.62 32.71
CA GLU A 193 -2.76 12.88 32.66
C GLU A 193 -2.04 11.89 31.74
N LEU A 194 -2.26 10.60 31.97
CA LEU A 194 -1.63 9.53 31.18
C LEU A 194 -2.13 9.52 29.74
N ASN A 195 -3.40 9.87 29.50
CA ASN A 195 -3.97 9.99 28.17
C ASN A 195 -3.33 11.15 27.39
N GLU A 196 -3.05 12.27 28.04
CA GLU A 196 -2.32 13.37 27.41
C GLU A 196 -0.86 12.99 27.13
N LYS A 197 -0.16 12.32 28.05
CA LYS A 197 1.17 11.74 27.80
C LYS A 197 1.14 10.74 26.63
N ASN A 198 0.12 9.88 26.57
CA ASN A 198 -0.06 8.93 25.48
C ASN A 198 -0.32 9.63 24.13
N LYS A 199 -1.16 10.66 24.10
CA LYS A 199 -1.42 11.47 22.89
C LYS A 199 -0.16 12.18 22.40
N ARG A 200 0.77 12.54 23.29
CA ARG A 200 2.08 13.10 22.97
C ARG A 200 3.11 12.05 22.54
N GLY A 201 2.78 10.75 22.61
CA GLY A 201 3.68 9.66 22.27
C GLY A 201 4.76 9.39 23.33
N GLU A 202 4.58 9.92 24.55
CA GLU A 202 5.57 9.81 25.63
C GLU A 202 5.47 8.49 26.40
N LEU A 203 4.35 7.77 26.31
CA LEU A 203 4.17 6.46 26.95
C LEU A 203 4.54 5.31 26.00
N HIS A 204 5.42 4.42 26.45
CA HIS A 204 5.91 3.29 25.68
C HIS A 204 5.56 1.95 26.33
N SER A 205 5.09 1.01 25.52
CA SER A 205 4.75 -0.36 25.95
C SER A 205 5.98 -1.22 26.24
N PHE A 206 7.13 -0.92 25.61
CA PHE A 206 8.42 -1.56 25.86
C PHE A 206 9.58 -0.67 25.38
N PHE A 207 10.79 -0.94 25.89
CA PHE A 207 12.05 -0.42 25.34
C PHE A 207 12.85 -1.54 24.69
N SER A 208 13.62 -1.21 23.65
CA SER A 208 14.41 -2.18 22.88
C SER A 208 15.93 -1.96 23.07
N TYR A 209 16.71 -3.01 22.80
CA TYR A 209 18.16 -2.90 22.57
C TYR A 209 18.51 -2.17 21.28
N THR A 210 17.60 -2.17 20.31
CA THR A 210 17.78 -1.54 19.01
C THR A 210 17.41 -0.07 19.12
N ASP A 211 18.39 0.81 18.90
CA ASP A 211 18.13 2.22 18.68
C ASP A 211 17.60 2.43 17.24
N PRO A 212 16.45 3.08 17.05
CA PRO A 212 15.84 3.24 15.73
C PRO A 212 16.71 4.06 14.78
N VAL A 213 17.42 5.09 15.26
CA VAL A 213 18.26 5.96 14.41
C VAL A 213 19.47 5.17 13.91
N VAL A 214 20.17 4.47 14.80
CA VAL A 214 21.29 3.58 14.42
C VAL A 214 20.82 2.52 13.43
N PHE A 215 19.64 1.94 13.67
CA PHE A 215 19.05 0.96 12.76
C PHE A 215 18.77 1.57 11.38
N TYR A 216 18.17 2.76 11.30
CA TYR A 216 17.88 3.43 10.03
C TYR A 216 19.13 3.60 9.17
N PHE A 217 20.21 4.14 9.75
CA PHE A 217 21.47 4.33 9.03
C PHE A 217 22.14 3.02 8.64
N GLY A 218 22.17 2.02 9.54
CA GLY A 218 22.74 0.71 9.24
C GLY A 218 21.98 -0.03 8.14
N PHE A 219 20.65 -0.01 8.22
CA PHE A 219 19.75 -0.61 7.23
C PHE A 219 19.87 0.08 5.87
N ALA A 220 19.86 1.42 5.83
CA ALA A 220 20.05 2.20 4.62
C ALA A 220 21.43 1.97 3.98
N LEU A 221 22.48 1.81 4.79
CA LEU A 221 23.82 1.52 4.30
C LEU A 221 23.87 0.16 3.60
N ILE A 222 23.30 -0.88 4.22
CA ILE A 222 23.25 -2.23 3.63
C ILE A 222 22.47 -2.18 2.32
N VAL A 223 21.25 -1.63 2.34
CA VAL A 223 20.39 -1.51 1.15
C VAL A 223 21.06 -0.71 0.04
N GLY A 224 21.60 0.45 0.39
CA GLY A 224 22.28 1.35 -0.54
C GLY A 224 23.48 0.68 -1.22
N ILE A 225 24.34 -0.01 -0.47
CA ILE A 225 25.55 -0.63 -1.03
C ILE A 225 25.20 -1.67 -2.10
N TYR A 226 24.37 -2.68 -1.80
CA TYR A 226 24.11 -3.73 -2.78
C TYR A 226 23.30 -3.21 -3.98
N THR A 227 22.40 -2.25 -3.74
CA THR A 227 21.57 -1.63 -4.78
C THR A 227 22.41 -0.78 -5.73
N MET A 228 23.31 0.06 -5.21
CA MET A 228 24.20 0.90 -6.03
C MET A 228 25.27 0.09 -6.77
N LEU A 229 25.73 -1.03 -6.19
CA LEU A 229 26.68 -1.92 -6.84
C LEU A 229 26.01 -2.69 -7.98
N GLY A 230 24.86 -3.29 -7.72
CA GLY A 230 24.26 -4.29 -8.57
C GLY A 230 23.19 -3.80 -9.54
N GLY A 231 22.52 -2.68 -9.24
CA GLY A 231 21.38 -2.16 -9.99
C GLY A 231 20.19 -3.13 -9.97
N PHE A 232 19.26 -2.92 -10.92
CA PHE A 232 18.00 -3.66 -10.99
C PHE A 232 18.17 -5.18 -11.19
N ARG A 233 19.29 -5.61 -11.80
CA ARG A 233 19.58 -7.05 -11.95
C ARG A 233 19.91 -7.71 -10.61
N ALA A 234 20.63 -7.02 -9.74
CA ALA A 234 20.91 -7.55 -8.41
C ALA A 234 19.64 -7.62 -7.58
N ALA A 235 18.83 -6.55 -7.60
CA ALA A 235 17.51 -6.53 -6.97
C ALA A 235 16.67 -7.74 -7.39
N ALA A 236 16.57 -8.05 -8.69
CA ALA A 236 15.85 -9.24 -9.15
C ALA A 236 16.38 -10.59 -8.60
N ILE A 237 17.69 -10.71 -8.37
CA ILE A 237 18.29 -11.92 -7.80
C ILE A 237 18.06 -11.98 -6.28
N THR A 238 18.26 -10.86 -5.58
CA THR A 238 18.03 -10.77 -4.14
C THR A 238 16.55 -10.99 -3.82
N ASP A 239 15.64 -10.41 -4.60
CA ASP A 239 14.18 -10.61 -4.51
C ASP A 239 13.77 -12.08 -4.63
N SER A 240 14.50 -12.87 -5.44
CA SER A 240 14.21 -14.29 -5.57
C SER A 240 14.50 -15.06 -4.27
N ILE A 241 15.56 -14.66 -3.56
CA ILE A 241 15.92 -15.25 -2.26
C ILE A 241 15.01 -14.70 -1.17
N GLN A 242 14.81 -13.38 -1.15
CA GLN A 242 13.95 -12.68 -0.20
C GLN A 242 12.50 -13.16 -0.32
N GLY A 243 11.99 -13.39 -1.52
CA GLY A 243 10.68 -14.00 -1.74
C GLY A 243 10.54 -15.40 -1.12
N ILE A 244 11.57 -16.23 -1.21
CA ILE A 244 11.55 -17.54 -0.53
C ILE A 244 11.54 -17.36 1.00
N LEU A 245 12.33 -16.42 1.53
CA LEU A 245 12.32 -16.09 2.95
C LEU A 245 10.96 -15.54 3.41
N ILE A 246 10.29 -14.76 2.55
CA ILE A 246 8.93 -14.26 2.79
C ILE A 246 7.97 -15.41 2.98
N ILE A 247 8.00 -16.40 2.08
CA ILE A 247 7.15 -17.59 2.17
C ILE A 247 7.41 -18.35 3.47
N ILE A 248 8.69 -18.55 3.82
CA ILE A 248 9.07 -19.30 5.02
C ILE A 248 8.55 -18.61 6.28
N PHE A 249 8.80 -17.31 6.45
CA PHE A 249 8.35 -16.60 7.66
C PHE A 249 6.82 -16.55 7.74
N SER A 250 6.14 -16.47 6.59
CA SER A 250 4.67 -16.41 6.53
C SER A 250 4.00 -17.70 7.01
N LEU A 251 4.69 -18.84 6.85
CA LEU A 251 4.15 -20.16 7.14
C LEU A 251 4.63 -20.74 8.47
N ILE A 252 5.82 -20.36 8.95
CA ILE A 252 6.47 -21.03 10.09
C ILE A 252 5.64 -20.99 11.38
N LEU A 253 4.87 -19.92 11.62
CA LEU A 253 4.03 -19.78 12.82
C LEU A 253 2.76 -20.63 12.78
N ILE A 254 2.26 -20.95 11.59
CA ILE A 254 0.91 -21.51 11.43
C ILE A 254 0.80 -22.94 11.98
N PRO A 255 1.67 -23.91 11.62
CA PRO A 255 1.57 -25.26 12.16
C PRO A 255 1.74 -25.30 13.69
N ILE A 256 2.64 -24.47 14.23
CA ILE A 256 2.94 -24.43 15.66
C ILE A 256 1.76 -23.80 16.43
N GLY A 257 1.22 -22.69 15.92
CA GLY A 257 0.04 -22.04 16.51
C GLY A 257 -1.20 -22.94 16.48
N LEU A 258 -1.48 -23.60 15.36
CA LEU A 258 -2.57 -24.57 15.26
C LEU A 258 -2.37 -25.75 16.20
N SER A 259 -1.15 -26.29 16.32
CA SER A 259 -0.88 -27.37 17.27
C SER A 259 -1.11 -26.95 18.71
N LYS A 260 -0.79 -25.70 19.09
CA LYS A 260 -0.92 -25.19 20.46
C LYS A 260 -2.38 -24.91 20.84
N ILE A 261 -3.21 -24.47 19.89
CA ILE A 261 -4.63 -24.17 20.14
C ILE A 261 -5.53 -25.41 20.07
N GLY A 262 -5.04 -26.54 19.53
CA GLY A 262 -5.84 -27.77 19.35
C GLY A 262 -6.44 -27.94 17.95
N GLY A 263 -5.78 -27.40 16.92
CA GLY A 263 -6.20 -27.45 15.52
C GLY A 263 -7.31 -26.44 15.19
N PHE A 264 -7.98 -26.64 14.07
CA PHE A 264 -9.11 -25.81 13.65
C PHE A 264 -10.29 -25.89 14.62
N SER A 265 -10.51 -27.06 15.25
CA SER A 265 -11.56 -27.25 16.24
C SER A 265 -11.32 -26.39 17.49
N GLY A 266 -10.07 -26.40 18.00
CA GLY A 266 -9.68 -25.53 19.10
C GLY A 266 -9.73 -24.04 18.74
N LEU A 267 -9.44 -23.69 17.49
CA LEU A 267 -9.57 -22.32 16.99
C LEU A 267 -11.02 -21.83 17.01
N HIS A 268 -11.96 -22.62 16.47
CA HIS A 268 -13.39 -22.31 16.50
C HIS A 268 -13.98 -22.34 17.92
N ALA A 269 -13.43 -23.15 18.83
CA ALA A 269 -13.84 -23.15 20.22
C ALA A 269 -13.39 -21.89 20.99
N SER A 270 -12.27 -21.28 20.57
CA SER A 270 -11.62 -20.18 21.30
C SER A 270 -11.92 -18.80 20.72
N VAL A 271 -12.36 -18.72 19.46
CA VAL A 271 -12.63 -17.47 18.74
C VAL A 271 -14.14 -17.34 18.50
N PRO A 272 -14.76 -16.18 18.78
CA PRO A 272 -16.19 -15.98 18.54
C PRO A 272 -16.61 -16.22 17.07
N ASP A 273 -17.77 -16.84 16.86
CA ASP A 273 -18.26 -17.21 15.51
C ASP A 273 -18.35 -16.03 14.54
N PHE A 274 -18.76 -14.85 15.03
CA PHE A 274 -18.87 -13.65 14.19
C PHE A 274 -17.51 -13.20 13.60
N MET A 275 -16.38 -13.58 14.21
CA MET A 275 -15.04 -13.27 13.69
C MET A 275 -14.68 -14.13 12.46
N PHE A 276 -15.44 -15.19 12.17
CA PHE A 276 -15.29 -16.01 10.96
C PHE A 276 -16.25 -15.61 9.84
N GLU A 277 -17.16 -14.66 10.07
CA GLU A 277 -18.09 -14.20 9.04
C GLU A 277 -17.39 -13.35 7.98
N LEU A 278 -17.33 -13.87 6.75
CA LEU A 278 -16.59 -13.24 5.65
C LEU A 278 -17.10 -11.83 5.30
N PHE A 279 -18.40 -11.59 5.37
CA PHE A 279 -19.01 -10.30 5.03
C PHE A 279 -19.48 -9.51 6.26
N GLY A 280 -19.27 -10.05 7.46
CA GLY A 280 -19.77 -9.52 8.74
C GLY A 280 -21.28 -9.31 8.79
N SER A 281 -21.77 -8.75 9.91
CA SER A 281 -23.11 -8.16 9.96
C SER A 281 -23.07 -6.78 9.30
N VAL A 282 -23.88 -6.60 8.25
CA VAL A 282 -23.92 -5.43 7.35
C VAL A 282 -24.11 -4.09 8.10
N THR A 283 -24.59 -4.14 9.34
CA THR A 283 -24.86 -2.99 10.21
C THR A 283 -23.64 -2.51 11.00
N MET A 284 -22.65 -3.36 11.27
CA MET A 284 -21.46 -3.03 12.09
C MET A 284 -20.17 -2.93 11.26
N SER A 285 -20.16 -3.47 10.04
CA SER A 285 -18.98 -3.37 9.17
C SER A 285 -18.78 -1.94 8.67
N GLU A 286 -17.64 -1.32 8.98
CA GLU A 286 -17.26 -0.01 8.42
C GLU A 286 -17.19 -0.04 6.87
N TYR A 287 -17.12 -1.23 6.26
CA TYR A 287 -16.86 -1.45 4.85
C TYR A 287 -17.98 -2.24 4.17
N ALA A 288 -19.07 -1.55 3.86
CA ALA A 288 -20.09 -2.10 2.98
C ALA A 288 -19.52 -2.44 1.58
N TRP A 289 -20.15 -3.39 0.88
CA TRP A 289 -19.68 -3.87 -0.44
C TRP A 289 -19.53 -2.74 -1.47
N TYR A 290 -20.39 -1.72 -1.42
CA TYR A 290 -20.34 -0.57 -2.32
C TYR A 290 -19.14 0.34 -2.03
N THR A 291 -18.69 0.43 -0.77
CA THR A 291 -17.49 1.16 -0.38
C THR A 291 -16.25 0.42 -0.90
N ILE A 292 -16.22 -0.90 -0.78
CA ILE A 292 -15.17 -1.76 -1.36
C ILE A 292 -15.11 -1.56 -2.88
N LEU A 293 -16.26 -1.60 -3.57
CA LEU A 293 -16.32 -1.37 -5.02
C LEU A 293 -15.76 0.00 -5.40
N ALA A 294 -16.16 1.07 -4.71
CA ALA A 294 -15.66 2.41 -4.96
C ALA A 294 -14.14 2.50 -4.77
N MET A 295 -13.61 1.90 -3.70
CA MET A 295 -12.17 1.82 -3.45
C MET A 295 -11.43 1.04 -4.54
N VAL A 296 -11.99 -0.07 -5.02
CA VAL A 296 -11.42 -0.85 -6.13
C VAL A 296 -11.34 0.02 -7.39
N LEU A 297 -12.41 0.75 -7.74
CA LEU A 297 -12.39 1.63 -8.91
C LEU A 297 -11.37 2.77 -8.78
N ALA A 298 -11.31 3.43 -7.63
CA ALA A 298 -10.32 4.48 -7.38
C ALA A 298 -8.88 3.96 -7.49
N ASN A 299 -8.61 2.78 -6.91
CA ASN A 299 -7.30 2.16 -7.00
C ASN A 299 -6.97 1.69 -8.42
N LEU A 300 -7.96 1.26 -9.21
CA LEU A 300 -7.78 0.90 -10.62
C LEU A 300 -7.23 2.05 -11.45
N VAL A 301 -7.63 3.29 -11.15
CA VAL A 301 -7.05 4.49 -11.78
C VAL A 301 -5.57 4.62 -11.45
N SER A 302 -5.20 4.35 -10.20
CA SER A 302 -3.86 4.54 -9.65
C SER A 302 -2.84 3.45 -10.05
N ILE A 303 -3.26 2.24 -10.43
CA ILE A 303 -2.32 1.11 -10.65
C ILE A 303 -1.26 1.39 -11.72
N VAL A 304 -1.56 2.25 -12.70
CA VAL A 304 -0.64 2.58 -13.80
C VAL A 304 0.32 3.72 -13.45
N ALA A 305 0.06 4.45 -12.37
CA ALA A 305 0.87 5.60 -11.94
C ALA A 305 2.05 5.20 -11.05
N VAL A 306 2.19 3.91 -10.71
CA VAL A 306 3.27 3.38 -9.87
C VAL A 306 4.59 3.33 -10.66
N ALA A 307 5.58 4.09 -10.21
CA ALA A 307 6.84 4.28 -10.93
C ALA A 307 7.61 2.97 -11.23
N SER A 308 7.59 2.02 -10.30
CA SER A 308 8.26 0.72 -10.44
C SER A 308 7.61 -0.21 -11.46
N GLY A 309 6.33 0.03 -11.82
CA GLY A 309 5.60 -0.80 -12.76
C GLY A 309 6.23 -0.81 -14.16
N MET A 310 6.64 0.36 -14.66
CA MET A 310 7.26 0.48 -15.98
C MET A 310 8.65 -0.17 -16.02
N GLN A 311 9.46 0.01 -14.97
CA GLN A 311 10.78 -0.60 -14.87
C GLN A 311 10.69 -2.13 -14.81
N THR A 312 9.80 -2.65 -13.96
CA THR A 312 9.56 -4.08 -13.77
C THR A 312 9.13 -4.73 -15.08
N ALA A 313 8.06 -4.25 -15.70
CA ALA A 313 7.59 -4.78 -16.98
C ALA A 313 8.62 -4.58 -18.09
N GLY A 314 9.34 -3.46 -18.11
CA GLY A 314 10.36 -3.14 -19.11
C GLY A 314 11.58 -4.05 -19.08
N SER A 315 11.90 -4.63 -17.91
CA SER A 315 13.04 -5.52 -17.69
C SER A 315 12.84 -6.97 -18.16
N ALA A 316 11.58 -7.37 -18.40
CA ALA A 316 11.25 -8.68 -18.91
C ALA A 316 11.72 -8.88 -20.36
N LYS A 317 12.07 -10.12 -20.72
CA LYS A 317 12.49 -10.44 -22.10
C LYS A 317 11.38 -10.17 -23.14
N ASP A 318 10.14 -10.55 -22.84
CA ASP A 318 8.97 -10.47 -23.74
C ASP A 318 7.70 -10.14 -22.93
N GLU A 319 6.60 -9.82 -23.63
CA GLU A 319 5.32 -9.45 -23.01
C GLU A 319 4.72 -10.57 -22.16
N MET A 320 4.83 -11.82 -22.61
CA MET A 320 4.27 -12.96 -21.89
C MET A 320 5.02 -13.25 -20.59
N THR A 321 6.33 -13.02 -20.59
CA THR A 321 7.17 -13.14 -19.40
C THR A 321 6.86 -12.03 -18.40
N ALA A 322 6.62 -10.81 -18.88
CA ALA A 322 6.17 -9.70 -18.03
C ALA A 322 4.80 -10.00 -17.42
N ARG A 323 3.81 -10.41 -18.23
CA ARG A 323 2.45 -10.78 -17.78
C ARG A 323 2.47 -11.93 -16.78
N PHE A 324 3.20 -13.00 -17.08
CA PHE A 324 3.33 -14.15 -16.18
C PHE A 324 3.93 -13.76 -14.84
N GLY A 325 5.01 -12.96 -14.85
CA GLY A 325 5.65 -12.50 -13.62
C GLY A 325 4.72 -11.64 -12.77
N MET A 326 4.08 -10.65 -13.38
CA MET A 326 3.14 -9.76 -12.70
C MET A 326 1.96 -10.53 -12.11
N ILE A 327 1.22 -11.29 -12.93
CA ILE A 327 0.03 -12.01 -12.50
C ILE A 327 0.37 -13.11 -11.50
N GLY A 328 1.41 -13.90 -11.78
CA GLY A 328 1.85 -14.99 -10.91
C GLY A 328 2.30 -14.48 -9.55
N GLY A 329 3.24 -13.51 -9.51
CA GLY A 329 3.75 -12.96 -8.26
C GLY A 329 2.67 -12.26 -7.44
N MET A 330 1.79 -11.52 -8.12
CA MET A 330 0.66 -10.87 -7.49
C MET A 330 -0.32 -11.88 -6.88
N PHE A 331 -0.84 -12.85 -7.63
CA PHE A 331 -1.78 -13.83 -7.08
C PHE A 331 -1.16 -14.67 -5.96
N PHE A 332 0.11 -15.04 -6.11
CA PHE A 332 0.81 -15.80 -5.09
C PHE A 332 0.88 -15.04 -3.76
N LYS A 333 1.09 -13.72 -3.78
CA LYS A 333 0.94 -12.89 -2.58
C LYS A 333 -0.43 -13.04 -1.91
N ARG A 334 -1.53 -13.05 -2.66
CA ARG A 334 -2.88 -13.16 -2.06
C ARG A 334 -3.09 -14.52 -1.40
N ILE A 335 -2.49 -15.58 -1.94
CA ILE A 335 -2.48 -16.88 -1.29
C ILE A 335 -1.72 -16.80 0.04
N ILE A 336 -0.56 -16.14 0.07
CA ILE A 336 0.22 -15.94 1.30
C ILE A 336 -0.56 -15.13 2.36
N MET A 337 -1.33 -14.12 1.94
CA MET A 337 -2.15 -13.32 2.85
C MET A 337 -3.21 -14.15 3.63
N ILE A 338 -3.68 -15.27 3.07
CA ILE A 338 -4.59 -16.20 3.79
C ILE A 338 -3.91 -16.73 5.06
N PHE A 339 -2.62 -17.06 4.99
CA PHE A 339 -1.87 -17.53 6.15
C PHE A 339 -1.65 -16.42 7.18
N TRP A 340 -1.46 -15.16 6.75
CA TRP A 340 -1.39 -14.04 7.69
C TRP A 340 -2.73 -13.75 8.36
N ALA A 341 -3.84 -13.97 7.64
CA ALA A 341 -5.18 -13.90 8.21
C ALA A 341 -5.36 -14.97 9.30
N LEU A 342 -4.92 -16.20 9.01
CA LEU A 342 -4.93 -17.30 9.97
C LEU A 342 -4.04 -17.01 11.19
N ALA A 343 -2.87 -16.39 11.01
CA ALA A 343 -2.04 -15.94 12.11
C ALA A 343 -2.79 -14.93 13.01
N GLY A 344 -3.56 -14.02 12.41
CA GLY A 344 -4.43 -13.09 13.15
C GLY A 344 -5.49 -13.82 13.98
N LEU A 345 -6.21 -14.78 13.39
CA LEU A 345 -7.21 -15.60 14.11
C LEU A 345 -6.56 -16.43 15.24
N LEU A 346 -5.41 -17.04 14.98
CA LEU A 346 -4.63 -17.78 15.98
C LEU A 346 -4.21 -16.86 17.14
N ALA A 347 -3.86 -15.60 16.85
CA ALA A 347 -3.51 -14.64 17.88
C ALA A 347 -4.70 -14.30 18.78
N ILE A 348 -5.92 -14.18 18.21
CA ILE A 348 -7.15 -14.03 19.00
C ILE A 348 -7.31 -15.24 19.92
N GLY A 349 -7.29 -16.46 19.37
CA GLY A 349 -7.56 -17.66 20.15
C GLY A 349 -6.51 -17.97 21.23
N LEU A 350 -5.22 -17.67 20.99
CA LEU A 350 -4.13 -17.96 21.93
C LEU A 350 -3.92 -16.85 22.97
N TYR A 351 -4.23 -15.60 22.64
CA TYR A 351 -3.80 -14.43 23.41
C TYR A 351 -4.89 -13.37 23.62
N ALA A 352 -6.17 -13.70 23.42
CA ALA A 352 -7.28 -12.80 23.75
C ALA A 352 -7.11 -12.19 25.16
N GLY A 353 -7.23 -10.87 25.24
CA GLY A 353 -7.07 -10.11 26.49
C GLY A 353 -5.62 -9.92 26.98
N LYS A 354 -4.61 -10.54 26.35
CA LYS A 354 -3.18 -10.38 26.69
C LYS A 354 -2.42 -9.47 25.73
N LEU A 355 -2.90 -9.33 24.50
CA LEU A 355 -2.34 -8.44 23.47
C LEU A 355 -3.09 -7.11 23.49
N HIS A 356 -2.43 -6.07 24.02
CA HIS A 356 -2.99 -4.71 24.10
C HIS A 356 -2.75 -3.88 22.83
N ASP A 357 -1.68 -4.21 22.09
CA ASP A 357 -1.36 -3.59 20.81
C ASP A 357 -1.37 -4.67 19.71
N PRO A 358 -2.39 -4.67 18.82
CA PRO A 358 -2.47 -5.60 17.70
C PRO A 358 -1.28 -5.52 16.72
N ASP A 359 -0.51 -4.43 16.69
CA ASP A 359 0.69 -4.34 15.84
C ASP A 359 1.82 -5.26 16.34
N LEU A 360 1.75 -5.72 17.61
CA LEU A 360 2.77 -6.57 18.22
C LEU A 360 2.51 -8.07 18.04
N ILE A 361 1.40 -8.48 17.41
CA ILE A 361 0.99 -9.88 17.24
C ILE A 361 2.15 -10.75 16.74
N TRP A 362 2.79 -10.34 15.64
CA TRP A 362 3.87 -11.11 15.03
C TRP A 362 5.09 -11.23 15.95
N GLY A 363 5.43 -10.17 16.68
CA GLY A 363 6.53 -10.19 17.64
C GLY A 363 6.28 -11.15 18.80
N PHE A 364 5.09 -11.07 19.41
CA PHE A 364 4.68 -11.96 20.50
C PHE A 364 4.60 -13.42 20.06
N MET A 365 3.92 -13.70 18.94
CA MET A 365 3.81 -15.06 18.40
C MET A 365 5.18 -15.65 18.09
N THR A 366 6.08 -14.87 17.48
CA THR A 366 7.45 -15.31 17.17
C THR A 366 8.19 -15.71 18.44
N ARG A 367 8.11 -14.91 19.50
CA ARG A 367 8.83 -15.18 20.76
C ARG A 367 8.24 -16.34 21.55
N ASP A 368 6.92 -16.52 21.52
CA ASP A 368 6.24 -17.58 22.29
C ASP A 368 6.21 -18.94 21.55
N LEU A 369 6.26 -18.93 20.21
CA LEU A 369 6.11 -20.14 19.40
C LEU A 369 7.43 -20.64 18.78
N LEU A 370 8.40 -19.77 18.49
CA LEU A 370 9.62 -20.18 17.79
C LEU A 370 10.80 -20.43 18.72
N VAL A 371 11.59 -21.45 18.35
CA VAL A 371 12.85 -21.78 19.00
C VAL A 371 13.99 -20.85 18.53
N PRO A 372 15.09 -20.73 19.30
CA PRO A 372 16.29 -20.06 18.84
C PRO A 372 16.77 -20.59 17.47
N GLY A 373 17.17 -19.69 16.58
CA GLY A 373 17.46 -19.93 15.17
C GLY A 373 16.28 -19.60 14.25
N ALA A 374 15.07 -20.06 14.60
CA ALA A 374 13.86 -19.75 13.84
C ALA A 374 13.42 -18.28 14.03
N ILE A 375 13.71 -17.68 15.19
CA ILE A 375 13.53 -16.25 15.45
C ILE A 375 14.43 -15.41 14.53
N GLY A 376 15.71 -15.80 14.38
CA GLY A 376 16.64 -15.15 13.46
C GLY A 376 16.20 -15.27 11.99
N LEU A 377 15.64 -16.42 11.61
CA LEU A 377 15.08 -16.63 10.27
C LEU A 377 13.83 -15.75 10.02
N MET A 378 12.95 -15.62 11.02
CA MET A 378 11.81 -14.70 10.99
C MET A 378 12.27 -13.25 10.81
N LEU A 379 13.26 -12.82 11.60
CA LEU A 379 13.86 -11.49 11.50
C LEU A 379 14.42 -11.21 10.10
N VAL A 380 15.19 -12.16 9.55
CA VAL A 380 15.72 -12.06 8.19
C VAL A 380 14.60 -11.95 7.17
N GLY A 381 13.51 -12.73 7.28
CA GLY A 381 12.37 -12.66 6.37
C GLY A 381 11.64 -11.32 6.38
N ILE A 382 11.45 -10.73 7.56
CA ILE A 382 10.85 -9.41 7.74
C ILE A 382 11.74 -8.33 7.12
N LEU A 383 13.04 -8.33 7.44
CA LEU A 383 13.99 -7.38 6.88
C LEU A 383 14.09 -7.53 5.36
N ALA A 384 14.13 -8.76 4.86
CA ALA A 384 14.16 -9.10 3.44
C ALA A 384 13.00 -8.50 2.65
N ALA A 385 11.76 -8.59 3.17
CA ALA A 385 10.59 -8.00 2.53
C ALA A 385 10.70 -6.48 2.38
N ASN A 386 11.16 -5.79 3.43
CA ASN A 386 11.34 -4.34 3.40
C ASN A 386 12.51 -3.92 2.50
N MET A 387 13.60 -4.69 2.48
CA MET A 387 14.75 -4.46 1.59
C MET A 387 14.35 -4.54 0.10
N SER A 388 13.59 -5.57 -0.31
CA SER A 388 13.08 -5.76 -1.68
C SER A 388 12.19 -4.61 -2.17
N SER A 389 11.45 -3.97 -1.26
CA SER A 389 10.63 -2.82 -1.62
C SER A 389 11.50 -1.57 -1.79
N LEU A 390 12.44 -1.33 -0.86
CA LEU A 390 13.30 -0.16 -0.88
C LEU A 390 14.29 -0.17 -2.05
N ASP A 391 14.86 -1.32 -2.42
CA ASP A 391 15.83 -1.38 -3.51
C ASP A 391 15.19 -1.11 -4.88
N ALA A 392 14.09 -1.78 -5.22
CA ALA A 392 13.40 -1.64 -6.50
C ALA A 392 12.86 -0.23 -6.68
N ALA A 393 12.27 0.33 -5.61
CA ALA A 393 11.81 1.70 -5.59
C ALA A 393 12.97 2.69 -5.76
N SER A 394 14.07 2.52 -5.03
CA SER A 394 15.24 3.41 -5.14
C SER A 394 15.85 3.42 -6.54
N VAL A 395 15.97 2.26 -7.19
CA VAL A 395 16.48 2.18 -8.58
C VAL A 395 15.49 2.81 -9.56
N SER A 396 14.19 2.64 -9.36
CA SER A 396 13.14 3.32 -10.15
C SER A 396 13.20 4.84 -10.02
N TYR A 397 13.32 5.36 -8.79
CA TYR A 397 13.39 6.79 -8.51
C TYR A 397 14.67 7.41 -9.05
N SER A 398 15.80 6.71 -8.95
CA SER A 398 17.04 7.10 -9.61
C SER A 398 16.86 7.20 -11.13
N ALA A 399 16.19 6.22 -11.75
CA ALA A 399 15.92 6.26 -13.19
C ALA A 399 15.06 7.47 -13.56
N LEU A 400 14.00 7.73 -12.77
CA LEU A 400 13.08 8.85 -12.93
C LEU A 400 13.80 10.20 -12.81
N PHE A 401 14.65 10.36 -11.80
CA PHE A 401 15.49 11.55 -11.62
C PHE A 401 16.43 11.75 -12.81
N ILE A 402 17.17 10.71 -13.21
CA ILE A 402 18.14 10.81 -14.31
C ILE A 402 17.46 11.13 -15.62
N LYS A 403 16.42 10.38 -16.02
CA LYS A 403 15.80 10.50 -17.33
C LYS A 403 14.94 11.75 -17.49
N ASN A 404 14.29 12.22 -16.42
CA ASN A 404 13.27 13.25 -16.54
C ASN A 404 13.65 14.59 -15.93
N LEU A 405 14.71 14.64 -15.10
CA LEU A 405 15.22 15.89 -14.52
C LEU A 405 16.66 16.15 -14.94
N TYR A 406 17.59 15.22 -14.67
CA TYR A 406 19.01 15.49 -14.83
C TYR A 406 19.49 15.49 -16.30
N GLU A 407 19.19 14.45 -17.07
CA GLU A 407 19.57 14.32 -18.49
C GLU A 407 19.00 15.44 -19.36
N PRO A 408 17.72 15.87 -19.20
CA PRO A 408 17.18 17.03 -19.91
C PRO A 408 17.90 18.35 -19.61
N LEU A 409 18.38 18.55 -18.38
CA LEU A 409 19.12 19.76 -17.96
C LEU A 409 20.60 19.72 -18.35
N ARG A 410 21.20 18.53 -18.39
CA ARG A 410 22.61 18.30 -18.75
C ARG A 410 22.71 17.19 -19.81
N PRO A 411 22.33 17.48 -21.06
CA PRO A 411 22.37 16.50 -22.15
C PRO A 411 23.81 16.20 -22.60
N GLY A 412 24.00 15.05 -23.25
CA GLY A 412 25.25 14.69 -23.93
C GLY A 412 26.39 14.24 -23.01
N ARG A 413 26.11 13.87 -21.76
CA ARG A 413 27.11 13.28 -20.85
C ARG A 413 27.29 11.79 -21.14
N SER A 414 28.42 11.24 -20.71
CA SER A 414 28.71 9.81 -20.88
C SER A 414 27.78 8.93 -20.04
N GLU A 415 27.57 7.67 -20.44
CA GLU A 415 26.76 6.73 -19.65
C GLU A 415 27.30 6.53 -18.23
N ASN A 416 28.62 6.47 -18.08
CA ASN A 416 29.27 6.37 -16.78
C ASN A 416 28.93 7.56 -15.87
N HIS A 417 28.86 8.77 -16.43
CA HIS A 417 28.43 9.96 -15.68
C HIS A 417 26.99 9.81 -15.18
N TYR A 418 26.06 9.43 -16.05
CA TYR A 418 24.66 9.22 -15.64
C TYR A 418 24.51 8.08 -14.62
N LEU A 419 25.32 7.03 -14.70
CA LEU A 419 25.35 5.96 -13.71
C LEU A 419 25.82 6.45 -12.35
N VAL A 420 26.90 7.25 -12.28
CA VAL A 420 27.42 7.80 -11.02
C VAL A 420 26.41 8.74 -10.38
N VAL A 421 25.82 9.65 -11.17
CA VAL A 421 24.77 10.56 -10.66
C VAL A 421 23.53 9.78 -10.21
N GLY A 422 23.17 8.70 -10.91
CA GLY A 422 22.06 7.83 -10.50
C GLY A 422 22.32 7.17 -9.15
N LYS A 423 23.53 6.64 -8.92
CA LYS A 423 23.90 6.07 -7.61
C LYS A 423 23.85 7.11 -6.50
N PHE A 424 24.23 8.36 -6.78
CA PHE A 424 24.06 9.46 -5.83
C PHE A 424 22.59 9.76 -5.56
N ALA A 425 21.72 9.73 -6.59
CA ALA A 425 20.29 9.90 -6.43
C ALA A 425 19.67 8.82 -5.51
N ILE A 426 20.10 7.56 -5.63
CA ILE A 426 19.72 6.48 -4.68
C ILE A 426 20.07 6.88 -3.24
N ALA A 427 21.29 7.37 -3.02
CA ALA A 427 21.75 7.77 -1.69
C ALA A 427 20.87 8.89 -1.11
N VAL A 428 20.59 9.91 -1.93
CA VAL A 428 19.76 11.05 -1.54
C VAL A 428 18.33 10.60 -1.22
N THR A 429 17.73 9.71 -2.01
CA THR A 429 16.38 9.21 -1.74
C THR A 429 16.32 8.40 -0.44
N LEU A 430 17.31 7.54 -0.17
CA LEU A 430 17.39 6.79 1.09
C LEU A 430 17.57 7.72 2.30
N LEU A 431 18.48 8.70 2.21
CA LEU A 431 18.69 9.69 3.28
C LEU A 431 17.47 10.59 3.50
N GLY A 432 16.76 10.95 2.42
CA GLY A 432 15.49 11.67 2.51
C GLY A 432 14.44 10.85 3.26
N GLY A 433 14.34 9.54 2.98
CA GLY A 433 13.48 8.64 3.73
C GLY A 433 13.82 8.61 5.23
N ILE A 434 15.11 8.53 5.58
CA ILE A 434 15.55 8.59 6.98
C ILE A 434 15.15 9.93 7.62
N ALA A 435 15.35 11.06 6.94
CA ALA A 435 14.96 12.36 7.47
C ALA A 435 13.46 12.43 7.76
N VAL A 436 12.60 11.90 6.88
CA VAL A 436 11.16 11.79 7.14
C VAL A 436 10.87 10.89 8.34
N ALA A 437 11.52 9.73 8.43
CA ALA A 437 11.35 8.79 9.53
C ALA A 437 11.76 9.36 10.91
N MET A 438 12.62 10.38 10.92
CA MET A 438 13.06 11.09 12.13
C MET A 438 12.19 12.31 12.48
N LEU A 439 11.48 12.87 11.51
CA LEU A 439 10.66 14.07 11.68
C LEU A 439 9.19 13.77 11.99
N ILE A 440 8.74 12.55 11.69
CA ILE A 440 7.34 12.17 11.80
C ILE A 440 7.19 11.04 12.80
N ASP A 441 6.55 11.36 13.93
CA ASP A 441 6.32 10.41 15.02
C ASP A 441 5.08 9.53 14.75
N ASN A 442 4.11 10.04 13.97
CA ASN A 442 2.83 9.37 13.73
C ASN A 442 2.71 8.79 12.31
N LEU A 443 2.77 7.47 12.23
CA LEU A 443 2.61 6.70 11.00
C LEU A 443 1.22 6.93 10.34
N LEU A 444 0.17 7.19 11.12
CA LEU A 444 -1.19 7.40 10.60
C LEU A 444 -1.31 8.69 9.79
N GLU A 445 -0.53 9.73 10.09
CA GLU A 445 -0.53 10.97 9.31
C GLU A 445 0.05 10.74 7.91
N LEU A 446 1.06 9.88 7.79
CA LEU A 446 1.70 9.54 6.52
C LEU A 446 0.78 8.74 5.59
N PHE A 447 -0.01 7.82 6.15
CA PHE A 447 -0.95 7.01 5.38
C PHE A 447 -2.04 7.82 4.66
N LYS A 448 -2.46 8.96 5.22
CA LYS A 448 -3.48 9.83 4.61
C LYS A 448 -3.06 10.37 3.24
N TYR A 449 -1.75 10.50 2.98
CA TYR A 449 -1.21 11.03 1.72
C TYR A 449 -0.97 9.95 0.66
N ILE A 450 -0.70 8.70 1.06
CA ILE A 450 -0.22 7.65 0.14
C ILE A 450 -1.32 7.15 -0.81
N ILE A 451 -2.60 7.20 -0.41
CA ILE A 451 -3.69 6.56 -1.16
C ILE A 451 -4.28 7.46 -2.28
N SER A 452 -4.50 8.75 -2.03
CA SER A 452 -5.18 9.64 -3.00
C SER A 452 -4.25 10.26 -4.04
N ILE A 453 -2.94 10.34 -3.77
CA ILE A 453 -1.97 11.06 -4.59
C ILE A 453 -1.69 10.39 -5.96
N PRO A 454 -1.50 9.06 -6.05
CA PRO A 454 -1.26 8.40 -7.35
C PRO A 454 -2.41 8.56 -8.36
N ALA A 455 -3.64 8.77 -7.89
CA ALA A 455 -4.83 8.93 -8.73
C ALA A 455 -4.73 10.17 -9.65
N ILE A 456 -3.98 11.19 -9.24
CA ILE A 456 -3.80 12.46 -9.98
C ILE A 456 -3.30 12.22 -11.40
N PHE A 457 -2.34 11.31 -11.58
CA PHE A 457 -1.77 11.01 -12.89
C PHE A 457 -2.38 9.76 -13.54
N GLY A 458 -2.99 8.87 -12.76
CA GLY A 458 -3.50 7.57 -13.20
C GLY A 458 -4.42 7.65 -14.42
N ALA A 459 -5.42 8.54 -14.39
CA ALA A 459 -6.38 8.70 -15.48
C ALA A 459 -5.71 9.18 -16.79
N SER A 460 -4.74 10.09 -16.68
CA SER A 460 -4.00 10.60 -17.84
C SER A 460 -3.12 9.54 -18.50
N ILE A 461 -2.57 8.63 -17.70
CA ILE A 461 -1.75 7.51 -18.18
C ILE A 461 -2.65 6.49 -18.87
N TRP A 462 -3.75 6.07 -18.23
CA TRP A 462 -4.75 5.18 -18.82
C TRP A 462 -5.23 5.68 -20.18
N LEU A 463 -5.77 6.91 -20.23
CA LEU A 463 -6.24 7.51 -21.48
C LEU A 463 -5.12 7.71 -22.50
N GLY A 464 -3.89 8.01 -22.06
CA GLY A 464 -2.78 8.21 -22.98
C GLY A 464 -2.37 6.94 -23.75
N PHE A 465 -2.62 5.76 -23.19
CA PHE A 465 -2.40 4.46 -23.85
C PHE A 465 -3.52 4.03 -24.80
N ILE A 466 -4.75 4.52 -24.61
CA ILE A 466 -5.93 3.99 -25.32
C ILE A 466 -6.69 5.04 -26.14
N TRP A 467 -6.41 6.33 -25.95
CA TRP A 467 -7.17 7.42 -26.58
C TRP A 467 -6.26 8.43 -27.28
N ARG A 468 -6.43 8.56 -28.60
CA ARG A 468 -5.63 9.45 -29.46
C ARG A 468 -5.91 10.93 -29.20
N ARG A 469 -7.16 11.28 -28.87
CA ARG A 469 -7.61 12.67 -28.77
C ARG A 469 -7.02 13.39 -27.55
N LEU A 470 -6.58 12.66 -26.52
CA LEU A 470 -5.98 13.19 -25.31
C LEU A 470 -4.83 14.16 -25.60
N THR A 471 -4.93 15.38 -25.08
CA THR A 471 -3.99 16.47 -25.33
C THR A 471 -3.10 16.76 -24.13
N LYS A 472 -1.93 17.36 -24.40
CA LYS A 472 -1.00 17.85 -23.37
C LYS A 472 -1.67 18.81 -22.38
N TRP A 473 -2.43 19.77 -22.89
CA TRP A 473 -3.07 20.81 -22.07
C TRP A 473 -4.19 20.26 -21.19
N ALA A 474 -4.95 19.27 -21.68
CA ALA A 474 -5.94 18.57 -20.89
C ALA A 474 -5.32 17.90 -19.66
N VAL A 475 -4.19 17.20 -19.86
CA VAL A 475 -3.45 16.57 -18.76
C VAL A 475 -2.90 17.61 -17.78
N MET A 476 -2.32 18.71 -18.26
CA MET A 476 -1.81 19.76 -17.37
C MET A 476 -2.91 20.37 -16.49
N LEU A 477 -4.04 20.76 -17.09
CA LEU A 477 -5.15 21.36 -16.36
C LEU A 477 -5.77 20.37 -15.37
N GLN A 478 -5.99 19.12 -15.79
CA GLN A 478 -6.52 18.09 -14.91
C GLN A 478 -5.60 17.82 -13.72
N VAL A 479 -4.29 17.68 -13.94
CA VAL A 479 -3.32 17.45 -12.85
C VAL A 479 -3.34 18.62 -11.86
N ILE A 480 -3.35 19.88 -12.34
CA ILE A 480 -3.41 21.05 -11.47
C ILE A 480 -4.70 21.05 -10.64
N ILE A 481 -5.85 20.84 -11.27
CA ILE A 481 -7.15 20.82 -10.56
C ILE A 481 -7.21 19.68 -9.54
N CYS A 482 -6.73 18.48 -9.89
CA CYS A 482 -6.68 17.36 -8.96
C CYS A 482 -5.68 17.57 -7.81
N ILE A 483 -4.52 18.19 -8.04
CA ILE A 483 -3.61 18.60 -6.94
C ILE A 483 -4.31 19.58 -6.01
N VAL A 484 -5.03 20.55 -6.56
CA VAL A 484 -5.76 21.54 -5.76
C VAL A 484 -6.84 20.88 -4.91
N ILE A 485 -7.63 19.97 -5.49
CA ILE A 485 -8.74 19.32 -4.77
C ILE A 485 -8.26 18.22 -3.82
N TYR A 486 -7.27 17.42 -4.18
CA TYR A 486 -6.86 16.26 -3.37
C TYR A 486 -5.77 16.59 -2.35
N ALA A 487 -4.91 17.56 -2.62
CA ALA A 487 -3.79 17.89 -1.76
C ALA A 487 -3.89 19.31 -1.16
N PHE A 488 -4.20 20.34 -1.95
CA PHE A 488 -4.12 21.72 -1.45
C PHE A 488 -5.31 22.09 -0.56
N ILE A 489 -6.54 21.98 -1.05
CA ILE A 489 -7.77 22.38 -0.33
C ILE A 489 -7.93 21.59 0.98
N PRO A 490 -7.79 20.24 1.01
CA PRO A 490 -7.94 19.47 2.23
C PRO A 490 -7.00 19.95 3.34
N ASN A 491 -5.73 20.21 3.01
CA ASN A 491 -4.74 20.63 3.99
C ASN A 491 -4.89 22.11 4.38
N LEU A 492 -5.19 22.98 3.40
CA LEU A 492 -5.40 24.40 3.66
C LEU A 492 -6.63 24.61 4.56
N PHE A 493 -7.76 24.00 4.24
CA PHE A 493 -9.01 24.20 4.99
C PHE A 493 -8.95 23.55 6.37
N SER A 494 -8.23 22.44 6.52
CA SER A 494 -7.94 21.85 7.82
C SER A 494 -6.99 22.68 8.69
N SER A 495 -6.22 23.60 8.10
CA SER A 495 -5.28 24.48 8.84
C SER A 495 -5.84 25.86 9.18
N LEU A 496 -6.86 26.33 8.45
CA LEU A 496 -7.40 27.68 8.61
C LEU A 496 -8.60 27.71 9.55
N ASP A 497 -8.52 28.50 10.61
CA ASP A 497 -9.57 28.59 11.63
C ASP A 497 -10.93 28.99 11.04
N TRP A 498 -10.95 29.95 10.09
CA TRP A 498 -12.20 30.38 9.45
C TRP A 498 -12.93 29.24 8.76
N ALA A 499 -12.22 28.25 8.20
CA ALA A 499 -12.83 27.11 7.54
C ALA A 499 -13.30 26.08 8.57
N ARG A 500 -12.52 25.88 9.63
CA ARG A 500 -12.83 24.95 10.73
C ARG A 500 -14.01 25.40 11.59
N THR A 501 -14.36 26.68 11.61
CA THR A 501 -15.50 27.20 12.39
C THR A 501 -16.70 27.60 11.52
N ASN A 502 -16.63 27.43 10.20
CA ASN A 502 -17.70 27.82 9.31
C ASN A 502 -18.87 26.83 9.37
N GLU A 503 -20.05 27.28 9.81
CA GLU A 503 -21.26 26.43 9.92
C GLU A 503 -21.61 25.69 8.62
N ALA A 504 -21.35 26.29 7.45
CA ALA A 504 -21.61 25.64 6.17
C ALA A 504 -20.76 24.38 5.95
N PHE A 505 -19.58 24.30 6.58
CA PHE A 505 -18.65 23.17 6.52
C PHE A 505 -18.81 22.19 7.69
N LEU A 506 -19.49 22.60 8.77
CA LEU A 506 -19.74 21.79 9.97
C LEU A 506 -21.02 20.95 9.88
N GLN A 507 -21.44 20.62 8.67
CA GLN A 507 -22.62 19.79 8.45
C GLN A 507 -22.34 18.34 8.82
N GLU A 508 -23.33 17.70 9.45
CA GLU A 508 -23.29 16.31 9.89
C GLU A 508 -24.44 15.51 9.29
N THR A 509 -24.28 14.20 9.21
CA THR A 509 -25.35 13.29 8.79
C THR A 509 -26.45 13.21 9.87
N HIS A 510 -27.67 12.89 9.46
CA HIS A 510 -28.75 12.64 10.42
C HIS A 510 -28.47 11.38 11.23
N PRO A 511 -28.73 11.39 12.55
CA PRO A 511 -28.63 10.19 13.37
C PRO A 511 -29.63 9.14 12.84
N LYS A 512 -29.19 7.88 12.77
CA LYS A 512 -30.04 6.76 12.34
C LYS A 512 -30.08 5.71 13.43
N THR A 513 -31.29 5.38 13.88
CA THR A 513 -31.52 4.25 14.77
C THR A 513 -31.74 3.00 13.94
N VAL A 514 -30.88 2.00 14.10
CA VAL A 514 -30.99 0.71 13.41
C VAL A 514 -31.22 -0.39 14.44
N TYR A 515 -32.11 -1.31 14.14
CA TYR A 515 -32.31 -2.52 14.95
C TYR A 515 -31.42 -3.63 14.40
N VAL A 516 -30.54 -4.17 15.24
CA VAL A 516 -29.64 -5.26 14.87
C VAL A 516 -30.08 -6.52 15.60
N GLU A 517 -30.34 -7.57 14.84
CA GLU A 517 -30.55 -8.91 15.39
C GLU A 517 -29.20 -9.50 15.76
N VAL A 518 -29.00 -9.74 17.05
CA VAL A 518 -27.77 -10.35 17.58
C VAL A 518 -28.13 -11.55 18.44
N ALA A 519 -27.25 -12.56 18.43
CA ALA A 519 -27.32 -13.63 19.41
C ALA A 519 -27.10 -13.06 20.82
N ALA A 520 -27.98 -13.40 21.74
CA ALA A 520 -27.93 -12.93 23.12
C ALA A 520 -26.63 -13.39 23.80
N LEU A 521 -25.93 -12.44 24.41
CA LEU A 521 -24.75 -12.71 25.23
C LEU A 521 -25.16 -13.04 26.67
N ASN A 522 -24.20 -13.50 27.47
CA ASN A 522 -24.40 -13.74 28.91
C ASN A 522 -24.97 -12.51 29.62
N GLU A 523 -24.52 -11.32 29.23
CA GLU A 523 -24.98 -10.04 29.74
C GLU A 523 -26.45 -9.74 29.39
N ASP A 524 -26.93 -10.24 28.25
CA ASP A 524 -28.31 -10.07 27.82
C ASP A 524 -29.25 -11.00 28.57
N VAL A 525 -28.81 -12.22 28.86
CA VAL A 525 -29.55 -13.15 29.71
C VAL A 525 -29.57 -12.64 31.16
N ALA A 526 -28.43 -12.19 31.69
CA ALA A 526 -28.33 -11.63 33.03
C ALA A 526 -29.18 -10.36 33.20
N ALA A 527 -29.35 -9.57 32.14
CA ALA A 527 -30.20 -8.39 32.12
C ALA A 527 -31.68 -8.69 31.78
N GLY A 528 -32.07 -9.96 31.61
CA GLY A 528 -33.44 -10.36 31.29
C GLY A 528 -33.91 -9.99 29.87
N ARG A 529 -32.98 -9.64 28.98
CA ARG A 529 -33.25 -9.32 27.57
C ARG A 529 -33.35 -10.58 26.70
N ALA A 530 -32.91 -11.73 27.20
CA ALA A 530 -33.00 -13.04 26.57
C ALA A 530 -33.17 -14.14 27.62
N ASP A 531 -33.80 -15.25 27.25
CA ASP A 531 -34.01 -16.43 28.09
C ASP A 531 -32.78 -17.33 28.13
N HIS A 532 -32.00 -17.38 27.05
CA HIS A 532 -30.76 -18.17 26.96
C HIS A 532 -29.72 -17.52 26.04
N ILE A 533 -28.45 -17.85 26.28
CA ILE A 533 -27.33 -17.40 25.44
C ILE A 533 -27.55 -17.96 24.03
N GLY A 534 -27.44 -17.11 23.02
CA GLY A 534 -27.68 -17.50 21.62
C GLY A 534 -29.07 -17.16 21.09
N GLN A 535 -30.04 -16.77 21.93
CA GLN A 535 -31.35 -16.32 21.47
C GLN A 535 -31.21 -15.06 20.61
N ILE A 536 -31.85 -15.02 19.45
CA ILE A 536 -31.82 -13.83 18.59
C ILE A 536 -32.64 -12.72 19.27
N ILE A 537 -31.99 -11.61 19.60
CA ILE A 537 -32.59 -10.42 20.18
C ILE A 537 -32.37 -9.21 19.29
N SER A 538 -33.37 -8.35 19.19
CA SER A 538 -33.29 -7.10 18.45
C SER A 538 -32.78 -5.99 19.38
N LYS A 539 -31.52 -5.56 19.17
CA LYS A 539 -30.93 -4.44 19.90
C LYS A 539 -31.03 -3.16 19.09
N GLN A 540 -31.46 -2.08 19.74
CA GLN A 540 -31.40 -0.75 19.18
C GLN A 540 -29.94 -0.27 19.17
N HIS A 541 -29.41 0.05 18.00
CA HIS A 541 -28.10 0.66 17.82
C HIS A 541 -28.27 2.03 17.17
N VAL A 542 -27.84 3.09 17.85
CA VAL A 542 -27.87 4.46 17.33
C VAL A 542 -26.57 4.72 16.60
N ILE A 543 -26.66 5.00 15.30
CA ILE A 543 -25.53 5.45 14.49
C ILE A 543 -25.36 6.95 14.73
N GLU A 544 -24.25 7.31 15.36
CA GLU A 544 -23.90 8.69 15.66
C GLU A 544 -23.74 9.52 14.37
N PRO A 545 -24.16 10.81 14.39
CA PRO A 545 -23.87 11.76 13.32
C PRO A 545 -22.37 11.78 12.99
N THR A 546 -22.06 11.78 11.70
CA THR A 546 -20.68 11.91 11.22
C THR A 546 -20.52 13.19 10.42
N GLY A 547 -19.35 13.84 10.53
CA GLY A 547 -19.01 15.01 9.73
C GLY A 547 -19.06 14.73 8.23
N ILE A 548 -19.67 15.64 7.47
CA ILE A 548 -19.76 15.54 6.01
C ILE A 548 -18.48 16.09 5.38
N PHE A 549 -18.16 17.37 5.59
CA PHE A 549 -17.01 18.02 4.96
C PHE A 549 -15.72 17.95 5.79
N PHE A 550 -15.80 17.64 7.08
CA PHE A 550 -14.64 17.35 7.93
C PHE A 550 -14.70 15.90 8.40
N GLU A 551 -13.52 15.31 8.63
CA GLU A 551 -13.37 13.95 9.16
C GLU A 551 -14.13 13.77 10.47
N ASN A 552 -14.07 14.76 11.37
CA ASN A 552 -14.91 14.85 12.56
C ASN A 552 -15.40 16.27 12.77
N VAL A 553 -16.61 16.41 13.32
CA VAL A 553 -17.15 17.68 13.82
C VAL A 553 -17.38 17.49 15.31
N ALA A 554 -16.77 18.35 16.13
CA ALA A 554 -16.85 18.26 17.58
C ALA A 554 -17.13 19.64 18.16
N ARG A 555 -17.59 19.72 19.41
CA ARG A 555 -17.68 21.00 20.13
C ARG A 555 -16.29 21.44 20.59
N ILE A 556 -16.06 22.76 20.64
CA ILE A 556 -14.80 23.32 21.18
C ILE A 556 -14.68 22.98 22.66
N ASP A 557 -15.76 23.13 23.42
CA ASP A 557 -15.89 22.65 24.79
C ASP A 557 -16.84 21.44 24.81
N PRO A 558 -16.33 20.22 25.08
CA PRO A 558 -17.16 19.02 25.17
C PRO A 558 -18.19 19.06 26.30
N SER A 559 -17.97 19.87 27.35
CA SER A 559 -18.81 19.93 28.55
C SER A 559 -20.01 20.88 28.42
N ASP A 560 -19.98 21.81 27.48
CA ASP A 560 -21.07 22.75 27.19
C ASP A 560 -21.83 22.33 25.90
N PRO A 561 -23.10 21.88 26.01
CA PRO A 561 -23.92 21.51 24.86
C PRO A 561 -24.16 22.65 23.85
N ASN A 562 -23.99 23.91 24.26
CA ASN A 562 -24.15 25.10 23.43
C ASN A 562 -22.82 25.62 22.86
N SER A 563 -21.69 24.99 23.22
CA SER A 563 -20.38 25.38 22.71
C SER A 563 -20.33 25.29 21.18
N PRO A 564 -19.73 26.28 20.49
CA PRO A 564 -19.58 26.26 19.05
C PRO A 564 -18.85 24.99 18.59
N LYS A 565 -19.24 24.51 17.40
CA LYS A 565 -18.62 23.35 16.77
C LYS A 565 -17.34 23.75 16.01
N ILE A 566 -16.44 22.80 15.88
CA ILE A 566 -15.19 22.90 15.14
C ILE A 566 -14.95 21.65 14.29
N GLY A 567 -14.44 21.87 13.09
CA GLY A 567 -14.01 20.84 12.16
C GLY A 567 -12.63 20.33 12.53
N LEU A 568 -12.49 19.02 12.63
CA LEU A 568 -11.27 18.31 12.99
C LEU A 568 -10.88 17.31 11.89
N GLY A 569 -9.58 17.12 11.72
CA GLY A 569 -9.03 16.19 10.73
C GLY A 569 -9.12 16.72 9.31
N ARG A 570 -9.07 15.81 8.33
CA ARG A 570 -8.98 16.14 6.90
C ARG A 570 -10.30 16.74 6.39
N PHE A 571 -10.22 17.82 5.63
CA PHE A 571 -11.36 18.35 4.89
C PHE A 571 -11.64 17.54 3.60
N HIS A 572 -12.88 17.11 3.41
CA HIS A 572 -13.36 16.30 2.28
C HIS A 572 -13.75 17.19 1.09
N ALA A 573 -12.75 17.73 0.41
CA ALA A 573 -12.94 18.59 -0.76
C ALA A 573 -13.73 17.91 -1.88
N GLU A 574 -13.70 16.58 -1.98
CA GLU A 574 -14.45 15.82 -2.97
C GLU A 574 -15.96 15.98 -2.76
N LEU A 575 -16.43 15.83 -1.51
CA LEU A 575 -17.84 16.04 -1.13
C LEU A 575 -18.23 17.51 -1.30
N TRP A 576 -17.33 18.44 -0.98
CA TRP A 576 -17.57 19.86 -1.16
C TRP A 576 -17.78 20.24 -2.63
N VAL A 577 -16.94 19.77 -3.55
CA VAL A 577 -17.13 20.00 -5.00
C VAL A 577 -18.44 19.37 -5.48
N MET A 578 -18.78 18.16 -5.02
CA MET A 578 -20.05 17.53 -5.37
C MET A 578 -21.26 18.31 -4.84
N SER A 579 -21.16 18.96 -3.68
CA SER A 579 -22.24 19.78 -3.10
C SER A 579 -22.59 20.99 -3.98
N TRP A 580 -21.65 21.50 -4.79
CA TRP A 580 -21.90 22.60 -5.74
C TRP A 580 -22.93 22.24 -6.81
N PHE A 581 -23.14 20.95 -7.05
CA PHE A 581 -24.15 20.43 -7.97
C PHE A 581 -25.51 20.17 -7.28
N GLY A 582 -25.69 20.64 -6.04
CA GLY A 582 -26.94 20.52 -5.28
C GLY A 582 -27.17 19.15 -4.64
N ILE A 583 -26.12 18.34 -4.47
CA ILE A 583 -26.22 17.02 -3.82
C ILE A 583 -26.27 17.21 -2.30
N ASP A 584 -27.35 16.74 -1.65
CA ASP A 584 -27.48 16.73 -0.19
C ASP A 584 -26.94 15.42 0.41
N PHE A 585 -26.01 15.55 1.33
CA PHE A 585 -25.33 14.43 1.99
C PHE A 585 -25.86 14.12 3.39
N ARG A 586 -26.76 14.92 3.95
CA ARG A 586 -27.22 14.77 5.34
C ARG A 586 -27.95 13.45 5.60
N GLY A 587 -28.61 12.88 4.59
CA GLY A 587 -29.26 11.56 4.69
C GLY A 587 -28.34 10.35 4.51
N CYS A 588 -27.06 10.57 4.21
CA CYS A 588 -26.11 9.50 3.88
C CYS A 588 -25.58 8.78 5.13
N SER A 589 -25.15 7.53 4.98
CA SER A 589 -24.36 6.83 6.01
C SER A 589 -22.87 7.19 5.88
N LYS A 590 -22.09 7.01 6.96
CA LYS A 590 -20.62 7.19 6.95
C LYS A 590 -19.97 6.41 5.79
N SER A 591 -20.28 5.12 5.64
CA SER A 591 -19.73 4.27 4.57
C SER A 591 -20.10 4.76 3.16
N TRP A 592 -21.28 5.37 2.99
CA TRP A 592 -21.69 5.94 1.70
C TRP A 592 -20.95 7.25 1.39
N LEU A 593 -20.74 8.13 2.38
CA LEU A 593 -19.88 9.32 2.20
C LEU A 593 -18.48 8.92 1.75
N VAL A 594 -17.91 7.88 2.37
CA VAL A 594 -16.60 7.33 1.98
C VAL A 594 -16.64 6.80 0.54
N ALA A 595 -17.68 6.03 0.17
CA ALA A 595 -17.83 5.50 -1.17
C ALA A 595 -17.91 6.61 -2.24
N LEU A 596 -18.70 7.66 -1.99
CA LEU A 596 -18.84 8.82 -2.88
C LEU A 596 -17.51 9.52 -3.15
N ARG A 597 -16.66 9.66 -2.13
CA ARG A 597 -15.31 10.23 -2.29
C ARG A 597 -14.44 9.38 -3.20
N PHE A 598 -14.42 8.07 -3.01
CA PHE A 598 -13.66 7.17 -3.89
C PHE A 598 -14.22 7.11 -5.31
N PHE A 599 -15.54 7.18 -5.50
CA PHE A 599 -16.12 7.31 -6.85
C PHE A 599 -15.71 8.63 -7.50
N PHE A 600 -15.70 9.73 -6.75
CA PHE A 600 -15.20 11.01 -7.24
C PHE A 600 -13.74 10.87 -7.69
N ASP A 601 -12.87 10.30 -6.87
CA ASP A 601 -11.46 10.04 -7.22
C ASP A 601 -11.30 9.14 -8.45
N ALA A 602 -12.19 8.17 -8.63
CA ALA A 602 -12.17 7.27 -9.77
C ALA A 602 -12.59 7.93 -11.09
N PHE A 603 -13.60 8.81 -11.07
CA PHE A 603 -14.25 9.30 -12.30
C PHE A 603 -13.93 10.75 -12.63
N PHE A 604 -13.81 11.62 -11.62
CA PHE A 604 -13.63 13.06 -11.82
C PHE A 604 -12.40 13.41 -12.68
N PRO A 605 -11.23 12.77 -12.50
CA PRO A 605 -10.09 13.01 -13.39
C PRO A 605 -10.39 12.72 -14.86
N PHE A 606 -11.14 11.65 -15.18
CA PHE A 606 -11.51 11.32 -16.56
C PHE A 606 -12.47 12.36 -17.14
N VAL A 607 -13.44 12.84 -16.37
CA VAL A 607 -14.38 13.89 -16.79
C VAL A 607 -13.61 15.15 -17.22
N LEU A 608 -12.66 15.60 -16.39
CA LEU A 608 -11.80 16.75 -16.72
C LEU A 608 -11.00 16.50 -18.00
N LEU A 609 -10.39 15.32 -18.14
CA LEU A 609 -9.61 14.97 -19.33
C LEU A 609 -10.46 14.98 -20.60
N PHE A 610 -11.67 14.42 -20.57
CA PHE A 610 -12.57 14.48 -21.73
C PHE A 610 -12.91 15.92 -22.09
N ILE A 611 -13.40 16.72 -21.13
CA ILE A 611 -13.80 18.11 -21.36
C ILE A 611 -12.62 18.93 -21.94
N PHE A 612 -11.49 18.98 -21.26
CA PHE A 612 -10.36 19.79 -21.72
C PHE A 612 -9.74 19.26 -23.00
N SER A 613 -9.78 17.95 -23.23
CA SER A 613 -9.26 17.38 -24.46
C SER A 613 -10.07 17.83 -25.68
N TYR A 614 -11.38 18.00 -25.57
CA TYR A 614 -12.20 18.56 -26.65
C TYR A 614 -12.01 20.05 -26.85
N LEU A 615 -11.75 20.80 -25.76
CA LEU A 615 -11.51 22.25 -25.79
C LEU A 615 -10.11 22.65 -26.31
N THR A 616 -9.17 21.71 -26.39
CA THR A 616 -7.77 22.00 -26.71
C THR A 616 -7.33 21.40 -28.05
N LYS A 617 -6.26 21.98 -28.63
CA LYS A 617 -5.71 21.56 -29.91
C LYS A 617 -5.19 20.11 -29.86
N PRO A 618 -5.57 19.24 -30.80
CA PRO A 618 -5.06 17.86 -30.88
C PRO A 618 -3.54 17.79 -31.04
N VAL A 619 -2.94 16.69 -30.57
CA VAL A 619 -1.54 16.36 -30.84
C VAL A 619 -1.37 16.04 -32.34
N PRO A 620 -0.27 16.47 -33.00
CA PRO A 620 -0.06 16.18 -34.41
C PRO A 620 -0.15 14.69 -34.73
N LYS A 621 -0.86 14.35 -35.82
CA LYS A 621 -1.12 12.95 -36.23
C LYS A 621 0.17 12.13 -36.35
N LYS A 622 1.23 12.70 -36.94
CA LYS A 622 2.54 12.04 -37.11
C LYS A 622 3.15 11.56 -35.79
N ASP A 623 3.02 12.34 -34.73
CA ASP A 623 3.55 11.97 -33.41
C ASP A 623 2.72 10.86 -32.78
N LEU A 624 1.39 10.92 -32.92
CA LEU A 624 0.47 9.88 -32.46
C LEU A 624 0.69 8.56 -33.19
N ASP A 625 0.76 8.59 -34.52
CA ASP A 625 1.00 7.42 -35.36
C ASP A 625 2.30 6.71 -34.96
N ARG A 626 3.37 7.48 -34.73
CA ARG A 626 4.64 6.92 -34.27
C ARG A 626 4.53 6.26 -32.90
N PHE A 627 3.87 6.92 -31.94
CA PHE A 627 3.71 6.37 -30.59
C PHE A 627 2.86 5.09 -30.60
N PHE A 628 1.70 5.11 -31.25
CA PHE A 628 0.81 3.96 -31.29
C PHE A 628 1.36 2.82 -32.15
N ALA A 629 2.06 3.10 -33.25
CA ALA A 629 2.78 2.08 -34.00
C ALA A 629 3.82 1.35 -33.13
N LYS A 630 4.58 2.08 -32.30
CA LYS A 630 5.52 1.47 -31.33
C LYS A 630 4.78 0.58 -30.34
N MET A 631 3.68 1.09 -29.76
CA MET A 631 2.89 0.39 -28.74
C MET A 631 2.21 -0.86 -29.30
N HIS A 632 1.81 -0.86 -30.56
CA HIS A 632 1.19 -2.02 -31.22
C HIS A 632 2.19 -3.03 -31.77
N THR A 633 3.46 -2.65 -31.92
CA THR A 633 4.51 -3.55 -32.41
C THR A 633 4.97 -4.51 -31.31
N PRO A 634 4.79 -5.84 -31.48
CA PRO A 634 5.26 -6.84 -30.53
C PRO A 634 6.79 -6.78 -30.34
N VAL A 635 7.24 -7.09 -29.12
CA VAL A 635 8.67 -7.18 -28.80
C VAL A 635 9.30 -8.37 -29.53
N GLN A 636 10.48 -8.14 -30.10
CA GLN A 636 11.26 -9.11 -30.85
C GLN A 636 12.41 -9.68 -30.00
N PRO A 637 12.82 -10.94 -30.24
CA PRO A 637 13.86 -11.58 -29.42
C PRO A 637 15.26 -10.97 -29.54
N THR A 638 15.57 -10.35 -30.69
CA THR A 638 16.90 -9.83 -31.04
C THR A 638 16.84 -8.34 -31.36
N PRO A 639 17.83 -7.53 -30.95
CA PRO A 639 17.86 -6.08 -31.24
C PRO A 639 17.71 -5.71 -32.72
N GLU A 640 18.23 -6.53 -33.63
CA GLU A 640 18.20 -6.29 -35.07
C GLU A 640 16.77 -6.43 -35.61
N LYS A 641 16.10 -7.55 -35.31
CA LYS A 641 14.68 -7.76 -35.65
C LYS A 641 13.77 -6.73 -34.99
N GLU A 642 14.09 -6.34 -33.76
CA GLU A 642 13.36 -5.29 -33.03
C GLU A 642 13.41 -3.95 -33.78
N LYS A 643 14.60 -3.54 -34.22
CA LYS A 643 14.78 -2.31 -35.01
C LYS A 643 14.02 -2.38 -36.33
N GLN A 644 14.12 -3.51 -37.05
CA GLN A 644 13.41 -3.73 -38.31
C GLN A 644 11.90 -3.66 -38.14
N ALA A 645 11.34 -4.37 -37.16
CA ALA A 645 9.90 -4.38 -36.90
C ALA A 645 9.37 -2.99 -36.53
N LEU A 646 10.11 -2.21 -35.74
CA LEU A 646 9.74 -0.84 -35.40
C LEU A 646 9.81 0.09 -36.60
N GLU A 647 10.87 0.03 -37.41
CA GLU A 647 11.01 0.85 -38.62
C GLU A 647 9.90 0.57 -39.63
N GLU A 648 9.54 -0.71 -39.82
CA GLU A 648 8.42 -1.10 -40.66
C GLU A 648 7.09 -0.55 -40.14
N SER A 649 6.83 -0.71 -38.84
CA SER A 649 5.62 -0.17 -38.20
C SER A 649 5.54 1.35 -38.22
N TYR A 650 6.66 2.07 -38.15
CA TYR A 650 6.69 3.52 -38.27
C TYR A 650 6.40 4.01 -39.70
N LYS A 651 6.78 3.23 -40.72
CA LYS A 651 6.46 3.52 -42.11
C LYS A 651 5.00 3.22 -42.44
N HIS A 652 4.44 2.17 -41.82
CA HIS A 652 3.09 1.68 -42.09
C HIS A 652 2.23 1.60 -40.82
N PRO A 653 1.96 2.72 -40.13
CA PRO A 653 1.11 2.73 -38.93
C PRO A 653 -0.34 2.31 -39.23
N GLU A 654 -0.82 2.51 -40.46
CA GLU A 654 -2.15 2.13 -40.93
C GLU A 654 -2.43 0.63 -40.84
N LYS A 655 -1.39 -0.21 -40.81
CA LYS A 655 -1.54 -1.67 -40.77
C LYS A 655 -2.25 -2.17 -39.51
N PHE A 656 -2.24 -1.38 -38.42
CA PHE A 656 -2.91 -1.71 -37.15
C PHE A 656 -4.37 -1.27 -37.11
N GLU A 657 -4.85 -0.48 -38.07
CA GLU A 657 -6.22 0.05 -38.06
C GLU A 657 -7.27 -1.06 -38.18
N LYS A 658 -6.98 -2.10 -38.98
CA LYS A 658 -7.84 -3.30 -39.15
C LYS A 658 -7.97 -4.14 -37.89
N ASP A 659 -6.99 -4.05 -37.00
CA ASP A 659 -6.91 -4.83 -35.77
C ASP A 659 -7.60 -4.11 -34.60
N LYS A 660 -8.06 -2.87 -34.79
CA LYS A 660 -8.90 -2.15 -33.81
C LYS A 660 -10.29 -2.79 -33.68
N ILE A 661 -10.83 -2.72 -32.46
CA ILE A 661 -12.24 -3.00 -32.17
C ILE A 661 -13.13 -1.94 -32.83
N PHE A 662 -12.69 -0.67 -32.79
CA PHE A 662 -13.40 0.48 -33.37
C PHE A 662 -12.54 1.15 -34.45
N PRO A 663 -12.52 0.63 -35.70
CA PRO A 663 -11.78 1.24 -36.81
C PRO A 663 -12.24 2.68 -37.09
N ASN A 664 -11.33 3.52 -37.57
CA ASN A 664 -11.51 4.95 -37.84
C ASN A 664 -11.90 5.81 -36.63
N SER A 665 -11.81 5.26 -35.42
CA SER A 665 -12.07 5.99 -34.19
C SER A 665 -10.77 6.53 -33.57
N ASN A 666 -10.91 7.46 -32.62
CA ASN A 666 -9.80 7.92 -31.79
C ASN A 666 -9.40 6.91 -30.71
N TRP A 667 -10.04 5.73 -30.65
CA TRP A 667 -9.74 4.70 -29.66
C TRP A 667 -8.76 3.67 -30.24
N GLU A 668 -7.83 3.26 -29.38
CA GLU A 668 -6.73 2.35 -29.72
C GLU A 668 -6.91 0.97 -29.05
N PHE A 669 -8.17 0.58 -28.84
CA PHE A 669 -8.52 -0.76 -28.38
C PHE A 669 -8.30 -1.76 -29.50
N MET A 670 -7.30 -2.63 -29.35
CA MET A 670 -7.03 -3.74 -30.25
C MET A 670 -7.99 -4.90 -29.95
N LYS A 671 -8.34 -5.67 -30.99
CA LYS A 671 -9.10 -6.92 -30.85
C LYS A 671 -8.33 -7.86 -29.91
N PRO A 672 -8.96 -8.37 -28.84
CA PRO A 672 -8.28 -9.23 -27.89
C PRO A 672 -7.88 -10.53 -28.58
N SER A 673 -6.66 -11.00 -28.34
CA SER A 673 -6.26 -12.33 -28.75
C SER A 673 -6.90 -13.39 -27.84
N TRP A 674 -6.92 -14.65 -28.28
CA TRP A 674 -7.34 -15.76 -27.42
C TRP A 674 -6.55 -15.82 -26.11
N TYR A 675 -5.25 -15.47 -26.14
CA TYR A 675 -4.42 -15.37 -24.95
C TYR A 675 -4.86 -14.25 -24.00
N ASP A 676 -5.39 -13.14 -24.53
CA ASP A 676 -5.91 -12.05 -23.69
C ASP A 676 -7.22 -12.44 -23.01
N PHE A 677 -8.09 -13.18 -23.71
CA PHE A 677 -9.29 -13.75 -23.11
C PHE A 677 -8.91 -14.74 -21.99
N LEU A 678 -8.04 -15.72 -22.28
CA LEU A 678 -7.61 -16.71 -21.30
C LEU A 678 -6.88 -16.05 -20.11
N GLY A 679 -6.01 -15.07 -20.36
CA GLY A 679 -5.27 -14.38 -19.31
C GLY A 679 -6.17 -13.54 -18.39
N PHE A 680 -7.06 -12.74 -18.95
CA PHE A 680 -7.95 -11.88 -18.17
C PHE A 680 -9.04 -12.67 -17.43
N PHE A 681 -9.79 -13.52 -18.13
CA PHE A 681 -10.85 -14.32 -17.51
C PHE A 681 -10.28 -15.44 -16.64
N GLY A 682 -9.15 -16.04 -17.01
CA GLY A 682 -8.43 -16.97 -16.14
C GLY A 682 -7.93 -16.32 -14.86
N SER A 683 -7.54 -15.04 -14.89
CA SER A 683 -7.22 -14.28 -13.67
C SER A 683 -8.44 -14.09 -12.78
N TRP A 684 -9.64 -13.88 -13.33
CA TRP A 684 -10.88 -13.83 -12.55
C TRP A 684 -11.25 -15.17 -11.91
N VAL A 685 -10.96 -16.29 -12.58
CA VAL A 685 -11.08 -17.62 -11.96
C VAL A 685 -10.15 -17.73 -10.75
N LEU A 686 -8.89 -17.27 -10.85
CA LEU A 686 -7.97 -17.25 -9.72
C LEU A 686 -8.45 -16.36 -8.57
N VAL A 687 -9.13 -15.23 -8.85
CA VAL A 687 -9.81 -14.43 -7.83
C VAL A 687 -10.84 -15.27 -7.09
N GLY A 688 -11.71 -15.99 -7.82
CA GLY A 688 -12.69 -16.90 -7.22
C GLY A 688 -12.04 -18.01 -6.39
N VAL A 689 -10.95 -18.62 -6.87
CA VAL A 689 -10.20 -19.65 -6.13
C VAL A 689 -9.64 -19.10 -4.82
N ILE A 690 -9.08 -17.89 -4.80
CA ILE A 690 -8.54 -17.30 -3.56
C ILE A 690 -9.64 -17.00 -2.56
N ILE A 691 -10.78 -16.49 -3.01
CA ILE A 691 -11.95 -16.26 -2.15
C ILE A 691 -12.45 -17.60 -1.60
N LEU A 692 -12.52 -18.64 -2.44
CA LEU A 692 -12.89 -19.99 -2.03
C LEU A 692 -11.91 -20.57 -0.99
N LEU A 693 -10.60 -20.39 -1.18
CA LEU A 693 -9.59 -20.86 -0.22
C LEU A 693 -9.71 -20.12 1.12
N LEU A 694 -9.96 -18.81 1.10
CA LEU A 694 -10.20 -18.03 2.31
C LEU A 694 -11.46 -18.51 3.04
N TRP A 695 -12.56 -18.74 2.30
CA TRP A 695 -13.80 -19.28 2.84
C TRP A 695 -13.62 -20.69 3.41
N LEU A 696 -12.91 -21.56 2.70
CA LEU A 696 -12.61 -22.91 3.14
C LEU A 696 -11.79 -22.88 4.44
N MET A 697 -10.77 -22.04 4.52
CA MET A 697 -9.95 -21.88 5.73
C MET A 697 -10.79 -21.52 6.97
N VAL A 698 -11.79 -20.64 6.84
CA VAL A 698 -12.66 -20.27 7.97
C VAL A 698 -13.83 -21.23 8.21
N SER A 699 -14.05 -22.19 7.32
CA SER A 699 -15.14 -23.17 7.43
C SER A 699 -14.66 -24.54 7.93
N ILE A 700 -13.35 -24.80 7.96
CA ILE A 700 -12.80 -26.02 8.54
C ILE A 700 -12.98 -25.95 10.06
N ARG A 701 -13.73 -26.90 10.61
CA ARG A 701 -13.91 -27.10 12.05
C ARG A 701 -13.13 -28.31 12.55
#